data_AF-A0A1C6B544-F1
#
_entry.id   AF-A0A1C6B544-F1
#
_cell.length_a   1.000
_cell.length_b   1.000
_cell.length_c   1.000
_cell.angle_alpha   90.00
_cell.angle_beta   90.00
_cell.angle_gamma   90.00
#
_symmetry.space_group_name_H-M   'P 1'
#
loop_
_entity.id
_entity.type
_entity.pdbx_description
1 polymer ?
#
loop_
_entity_poly.entity_id
_entity_poly.type
_entity_poly.pdbx_seq_one_letter_code
_entity_poly.pdbx_strand_id
1 'polypeptide(L)'
;MKQWKKLLPALLSLALLVSCGPKRPGTDTSVGDVSAPGTADPFVFTRDSLPRLDGSTSTAPMAQAMCAVLLGEGREQVADLVQFSRTTQSYRNLMAGAADLLLAAEPAPEVAQELKQEGEWLLTPFATDALVFVVNEDNPVDSLTTEQVRKIYTGQITNWKEVGGEDLDIIPFQRNSEAGSQTLMEKLVMGGLEMMDAPEAWVPDSMMGLLEAVREYDNSPSAIGYTVYYYANDMEMAKGLKVLTIDGVSPSAEAIQAGEYPFLNPYYVAMAKDRPQDDPTHILYDWLLGPDGRRLAEELGYVPASDAGEPLIPVEVDWSKLDEQEKPLPDIGGRWYQERVEQLRPSQEYGQLVPFEGAAGYFSWQADNWPETLIGLMTTGGKVVMDPVCSEISRLYYTDDAGDSQTLPVWELEKGDPERGSPGNGALIALAAQDGSWVTEFRYWGVKGTPVGIFAGDGHKLYLLRQEDGTEKASWSWDQLGIARPESFPWFTGDAYETAQWYDGGFFLGCWGENWDKALFLDPETGEVTALAAQDWYDRIQKRYQDTLWWDSKTDGQGQVTLTYGTDSFTFPSPLPEEEFPYVTGGDRVIFNDTQGDRCAVSLLNGQEVLPAQDGQVEALQGDEASWLAVRKDQGRQWNIYDWKGELSCTLEGEEDSWLSLSGPLLELRCRNYTAYYEPESGTCVFRTWFSLGDRGGEAQEPAG
;
A
#
# COMPACT_ATOMS: atom_id res chain seq x y z
N MET A 1 50.79 21.43 -5.77
CA MET A 1 51.53 22.51 -6.47
C MET A 1 50.45 23.39 -7.13
N LYS A 2 50.25 24.69 -6.95
CA LYS A 2 50.87 25.87 -6.28
C LYS A 2 49.67 26.68 -5.70
N GLN A 3 49.58 26.96 -4.39
CA GLN A 3 49.77 28.29 -3.73
C GLN A 3 49.17 29.50 -4.48
N TRP A 4 48.39 30.44 -3.90
CA TRP A 4 48.28 30.90 -2.49
C TRP A 4 47.10 31.90 -2.30
N LYS A 5 46.42 31.84 -1.11
CA LYS A 5 46.04 32.94 -0.16
C LYS A 5 45.29 34.19 -0.71
N LYS A 6 44.25 34.80 -0.08
CA LYS A 6 43.77 34.88 1.32
C LYS A 6 42.53 35.81 1.40
N LEU A 7 41.64 35.55 2.39
CA LEU A 7 40.89 36.48 3.27
C LEU A 7 39.56 37.19 2.83
N LEU A 8 38.49 36.78 3.54
CA LEU A 8 37.22 37.44 4.00
C LEU A 8 37.31 38.94 4.42
N PRO A 9 36.22 39.65 4.86
CA PRO A 9 34.75 39.55 4.60
C PRO A 9 34.01 40.95 4.50
N ALA A 10 32.67 40.91 4.39
CA ALA A 10 31.68 41.77 5.08
C ALA A 10 30.99 42.97 4.36
N LEU A 11 29.65 42.87 4.35
CA LEU A 11 28.62 43.83 4.78
C LEU A 11 28.14 45.01 3.89
N LEU A 12 26.80 45.04 3.83
CA LEU A 12 25.87 46.18 3.87
C LEU A 12 25.43 46.90 2.58
N SER A 13 24.22 47.39 2.72
CA SER A 13 23.15 47.66 1.77
C SER A 13 22.97 49.17 1.45
N LEU A 14 22.02 49.43 0.53
CA LEU A 14 21.33 50.70 0.18
C LEU A 14 22.04 51.69 -0.78
N ALA A 15 21.37 52.04 -1.90
CA ALA A 15 20.51 53.23 -1.99
C ALA A 15 20.03 53.56 -3.44
N LEU A 16 18.83 54.17 -3.47
CA LEU A 16 18.05 54.68 -4.61
C LEU A 16 18.75 55.73 -5.48
N LEU A 17 18.26 55.87 -6.73
CA LEU A 17 18.48 57.07 -7.56
C LEU A 17 17.17 57.60 -8.16
N VAL A 18 16.87 58.85 -7.81
CA VAL A 18 15.87 59.75 -8.41
C VAL A 18 16.55 60.53 -9.54
N SER A 19 15.83 60.81 -10.63
CA SER A 19 16.24 61.77 -11.67
C SER A 19 15.09 62.72 -12.01
N CYS A 20 15.41 64.01 -12.19
CA CYS A 20 14.48 65.12 -12.43
C CYS A 20 14.81 65.87 -13.74
N GLY A 21 13.76 66.29 -14.45
CA GLY A 21 13.67 67.60 -15.13
C GLY A 21 13.41 67.57 -16.66
N PRO A 22 12.94 68.70 -17.30
CA PRO A 22 12.35 69.94 -16.76
C PRO A 22 11.05 70.45 -17.48
N LYS A 23 10.40 71.48 -16.89
CA LYS A 23 9.13 72.16 -17.26
C LYS A 23 9.25 73.23 -18.39
N ARG A 24 8.13 73.52 -19.10
CA ARG A 24 7.67 74.87 -19.57
C ARG A 24 6.12 74.92 -19.80
N PRO A 25 5.46 76.12 -19.87
CA PRO A 25 4.12 76.33 -19.27
C PRO A 25 2.96 76.79 -20.20
N GLY A 26 1.72 76.47 -19.79
CA GLY A 26 0.47 77.28 -19.81
C GLY A 26 -0.29 77.57 -21.13
N THR A 27 -1.56 77.12 -21.25
CA THR A 27 -2.82 77.90 -21.39
C THR A 27 -4.05 77.01 -21.68
N ASP A 28 -5.18 77.37 -21.07
CA ASP A 28 -6.54 76.77 -21.15
C ASP A 28 -7.11 76.54 -22.56
N THR A 29 -7.82 75.42 -22.77
CA THR A 29 -9.29 75.37 -23.02
C THR A 29 -9.77 73.93 -23.24
N SER A 30 -10.92 73.62 -22.62
CA SER A 30 -11.60 72.33 -22.50
C SER A 30 -12.09 71.68 -23.80
N VAL A 31 -12.05 70.34 -23.92
CA VAL A 31 -13.20 69.45 -24.23
C VAL A 31 -12.89 68.02 -23.75
N GLY A 32 -13.74 67.50 -22.85
CA GLY A 32 -14.09 66.08 -22.59
C GLY A 32 -13.01 65.00 -22.61
N ASP A 33 -12.53 64.61 -21.43
CA ASP A 33 -11.87 63.33 -21.22
C ASP A 33 -12.95 62.28 -20.91
N VAL A 34 -13.00 61.21 -21.71
CA VAL A 34 -13.88 60.06 -21.49
C VAL A 34 -13.10 59.12 -20.57
N SER A 35 -13.51 59.05 -19.31
CA SER A 35 -12.92 58.13 -18.33
C SER A 35 -12.97 56.69 -18.82
N ALA A 36 -11.84 55.98 -18.71
CA ALA A 36 -11.80 54.51 -18.77
C ALA A 36 -12.63 53.91 -17.60
N PRO A 37 -13.24 52.72 -17.76
CA PRO A 37 -14.01 52.10 -16.70
C PRO A 37 -13.10 51.69 -15.53
N GLY A 38 -13.54 51.95 -14.30
CA GLY A 38 -12.86 51.48 -13.09
C GLY A 38 -12.97 49.96 -12.95
N THR A 39 -11.86 49.33 -12.54
CA THR A 39 -11.82 47.92 -12.13
C THR A 39 -12.62 47.74 -10.84
N ALA A 40 -13.64 46.88 -10.87
CA ALA A 40 -14.38 46.47 -9.68
C ALA A 40 -13.46 45.71 -8.71
N ASP A 41 -13.73 45.81 -7.39
CA ASP A 41 -13.07 44.98 -6.39
C ASP A 41 -13.40 43.49 -6.64
N PRO A 42 -12.46 42.55 -6.43
CA PRO A 42 -12.70 41.14 -6.66
C PRO A 42 -13.75 40.57 -5.72
N PHE A 43 -14.57 39.66 -6.23
CA PHE A 43 -15.53 38.90 -5.45
C PHE A 43 -14.80 37.82 -4.64
N VAL A 44 -15.16 37.68 -3.37
CA VAL A 44 -14.57 36.69 -2.45
C VAL A 44 -15.65 35.68 -2.08
N PHE A 45 -15.43 34.40 -2.40
CA PHE A 45 -16.34 33.34 -1.99
C PHE A 45 -16.15 33.01 -0.50
N THR A 46 -17.27 32.71 0.15
CA THR A 46 -17.35 32.13 1.48
C THR A 46 -18.22 30.88 1.38
N ARG A 47 -18.15 29.97 2.38
CA ARG A 47 -19.06 28.81 2.40
C ARG A 47 -20.54 29.19 2.29
N ASP A 48 -20.95 30.35 2.82
CA ASP A 48 -22.33 30.86 2.74
C ASP A 48 -22.71 31.39 1.35
N SER A 49 -21.74 31.93 0.60
CA SER A 49 -21.96 32.50 -0.74
C SER A 49 -21.64 31.54 -1.87
N LEU A 50 -21.07 30.37 -1.57
CA LEU A 50 -20.76 29.34 -2.55
C LEU A 50 -22.08 28.68 -3.03
N PRO A 51 -22.32 28.57 -4.35
CA PRO A 51 -23.49 27.87 -4.88
C PRO A 51 -23.54 26.41 -4.43
N ARG A 52 -24.75 25.84 -4.24
CA ARG A 52 -24.89 24.39 -4.03
C ARG A 52 -24.49 23.66 -5.31
N LEU A 53 -23.42 22.87 -5.22
CA LEU A 53 -22.87 22.13 -6.34
C LEU A 53 -23.47 20.73 -6.44
N ASP A 54 -23.62 20.24 -7.67
CA ASP A 54 -23.93 18.84 -7.96
C ASP A 54 -23.32 18.48 -9.33
N GLY A 55 -23.24 17.19 -9.69
CA GLY A 55 -22.59 16.83 -10.94
C GLY A 55 -22.32 15.35 -11.18
N SER A 56 -21.43 15.09 -12.14
CA SER A 56 -20.91 13.75 -12.42
C SER A 56 -19.86 13.36 -11.40
N THR A 57 -19.83 12.12 -10.92
CA THR A 57 -18.77 11.68 -9.98
C THR A 57 -17.35 11.92 -10.52
N SER A 58 -17.16 11.89 -11.84
CA SER A 58 -15.89 12.20 -12.51
C SER A 58 -15.47 13.67 -12.53
N THR A 59 -16.34 14.62 -12.15
CA THR A 59 -16.03 16.05 -11.99
C THR A 59 -15.89 16.48 -10.53
N ALA A 60 -16.07 15.56 -9.57
CA ALA A 60 -15.90 15.86 -8.16
C ALA A 60 -14.49 16.37 -7.81
N PRO A 61 -13.38 15.82 -8.36
CA PRO A 61 -12.04 16.36 -8.11
C PRO A 61 -11.86 17.81 -8.57
N MET A 62 -12.45 18.17 -9.71
CA MET A 62 -12.51 19.54 -10.24
C MET A 62 -13.29 20.45 -9.29
N ALA A 63 -14.47 20.03 -8.86
CA ALA A 63 -15.29 20.80 -7.93
C ALA A 63 -14.61 21.00 -6.57
N GLN A 64 -13.94 19.99 -6.05
CA GLN A 64 -13.23 20.06 -4.77
C GLN A 64 -12.02 20.99 -4.83
N ALA A 65 -11.24 20.92 -5.92
CA ALA A 65 -10.12 21.83 -6.16
C ALA A 65 -10.61 23.28 -6.35
N MET A 66 -11.70 23.47 -7.09
CA MET A 66 -12.38 24.77 -7.23
C MET A 66 -12.81 25.32 -5.86
N CYS A 67 -13.48 24.53 -5.01
CA CYS A 67 -13.85 24.96 -3.66
C CYS A 67 -12.63 25.32 -2.80
N ALA A 68 -11.56 24.52 -2.87
CA ALA A 68 -10.34 24.75 -2.09
C ALA A 68 -9.70 26.10 -2.41
N VAL A 69 -9.49 26.40 -3.70
CA VAL A 69 -8.86 27.66 -4.12
C VAL A 69 -9.74 28.89 -3.94
N LEU A 70 -11.06 28.73 -4.04
CA LEU A 70 -12.01 29.84 -3.85
C LEU A 70 -12.26 30.17 -2.38
N LEU A 71 -12.12 29.19 -1.47
CA LEU A 71 -12.33 29.39 -0.03
C LEU A 71 -11.03 29.57 0.75
N GLY A 72 -9.87 29.25 0.17
CA GLY A 72 -8.58 29.24 0.88
C GLY A 72 -8.48 28.09 1.90
N GLU A 73 -9.22 27.00 1.68
CA GLU A 73 -9.31 25.83 2.55
C GLU A 73 -8.63 24.62 1.89
N GLY A 74 -8.16 23.65 2.69
CA GLY A 74 -7.56 22.42 2.16
C GLY A 74 -8.59 21.52 1.47
N ARG A 75 -8.18 20.67 0.52
CA ARG A 75 -9.11 19.82 -0.26
C ARG A 75 -9.98 18.92 0.62
N GLU A 76 -9.42 18.32 1.67
CA GLU A 76 -10.20 17.50 2.61
C GLU A 76 -11.28 18.31 3.35
N GLN A 77 -10.96 19.55 3.72
CA GLN A 77 -11.88 20.40 4.49
C GLN A 77 -13.12 20.74 3.69
N VAL A 78 -13.02 20.88 2.36
CA VAL A 78 -14.13 21.22 1.46
C VAL A 78 -14.84 20.00 0.88
N ALA A 79 -14.45 18.77 1.24
CA ALA A 79 -15.05 17.55 0.72
C ALA A 79 -16.56 17.44 1.07
N ASP A 80 -16.98 18.03 2.19
CA ASP A 80 -18.40 18.09 2.60
C ASP A 80 -19.27 18.89 1.62
N LEU A 81 -18.67 19.79 0.83
CA LEU A 81 -19.35 20.64 -0.15
C LEU A 81 -19.57 19.93 -1.51
N VAL A 82 -18.99 18.75 -1.72
CA VAL A 82 -18.98 18.05 -3.01
C VAL A 82 -19.61 16.66 -2.88
N GLN A 83 -20.95 16.61 -2.86
CA GLN A 83 -21.74 15.37 -2.80
C GLN A 83 -22.49 15.15 -4.12
N PHE A 84 -21.76 14.71 -5.16
CA PHE A 84 -22.29 14.66 -6.52
C PHE A 84 -23.17 13.43 -6.79
N SER A 85 -24.37 13.67 -7.34
CA SER A 85 -25.45 12.69 -7.48
C SER A 85 -25.42 11.84 -8.77
N ARG A 86 -24.34 11.94 -9.56
CA ARG A 86 -24.16 11.36 -10.91
C ARG A 86 -24.92 12.15 -11.98
N THR A 87 -24.43 12.08 -13.22
CA THR A 87 -24.84 12.94 -14.36
C THR A 87 -26.35 13.14 -14.48
N THR A 88 -27.12 12.06 -14.66
CA THR A 88 -28.57 12.13 -14.88
C THR A 88 -29.33 12.76 -13.71
N GLN A 89 -29.01 12.36 -12.48
CA GLN A 89 -29.71 12.86 -11.30
C GLN A 89 -29.35 14.31 -11.02
N SER A 90 -28.10 14.71 -11.27
CA SER A 90 -27.65 16.09 -11.07
C SER A 90 -28.44 17.10 -11.90
N TYR A 91 -28.72 16.80 -13.17
CA TYR A 91 -29.59 17.63 -14.03
C TYR A 91 -31.02 17.74 -13.49
N ARG A 92 -31.57 16.65 -12.95
CA ARG A 92 -32.91 16.68 -12.31
C ARG A 92 -32.90 17.47 -11.00
N ASN A 93 -31.83 17.39 -10.22
CA ASN A 93 -31.66 18.18 -9.02
C ASN A 93 -31.54 19.67 -9.34
N LEU A 94 -30.85 20.05 -10.42
CA LEU A 94 -30.82 21.41 -10.92
C LEU A 94 -32.22 21.90 -11.34
N MET A 95 -32.97 21.11 -12.12
CA MET A 95 -34.35 21.44 -12.50
C MET A 95 -35.28 21.59 -11.28
N ALA A 96 -35.08 20.78 -10.24
CA ALA A 96 -35.83 20.85 -8.99
C ALA A 96 -35.39 21.98 -8.04
N GLY A 97 -34.32 22.73 -8.37
CA GLY A 97 -33.74 23.76 -7.51
C GLY A 97 -33.00 23.20 -6.28
N ALA A 98 -32.67 21.90 -6.27
CA ALA A 98 -31.86 21.26 -5.25
C ALA A 98 -30.35 21.57 -5.41
N ALA A 99 -29.92 21.91 -6.62
CA ALA A 99 -28.58 22.42 -6.94
C ALA A 99 -28.67 23.79 -7.63
N ASP A 100 -27.61 24.59 -7.52
CA ASP A 100 -27.52 25.93 -8.13
C ASP A 100 -26.61 25.95 -9.36
N LEU A 101 -25.49 25.21 -9.32
CA LEU A 101 -24.51 25.06 -10.41
C LEU A 101 -24.15 23.59 -10.58
N LEU A 102 -24.11 23.11 -11.82
CA LEU A 102 -23.66 21.76 -12.14
C LEU A 102 -22.31 21.74 -12.83
N LEU A 103 -21.50 20.74 -12.51
CA LEU A 103 -20.36 20.31 -13.31
C LEU A 103 -20.61 18.86 -13.73
N ALA A 104 -21.04 18.60 -14.97
CA ALA A 104 -21.48 17.27 -15.36
C ALA A 104 -21.15 16.93 -16.81
N ALA A 105 -21.05 15.64 -17.12
CA ALA A 105 -21.00 15.17 -18.51
C ALA A 105 -22.30 15.53 -19.26
N GLU A 106 -22.31 15.31 -20.57
CA GLU A 106 -23.49 15.55 -21.41
C GLU A 106 -24.74 14.82 -20.87
N PRO A 107 -25.92 15.48 -20.79
CA PRO A 107 -27.15 14.84 -20.35
C PRO A 107 -27.60 13.77 -21.37
N ALA A 108 -28.19 12.69 -20.87
CA ALA A 108 -28.86 11.71 -21.72
C ALA A 108 -29.98 12.39 -22.56
N PRO A 109 -30.31 11.90 -23.77
CA PRO A 109 -31.30 12.53 -24.64
C PRO A 109 -32.65 12.83 -23.98
N GLU A 110 -33.10 11.95 -23.10
CA GLU A 110 -34.35 12.09 -22.35
C GLU A 110 -34.27 13.25 -21.35
N VAL A 111 -33.16 13.34 -20.62
CA VAL A 111 -32.89 14.43 -19.66
C VAL A 111 -32.68 15.76 -20.37
N ALA A 112 -32.02 15.75 -21.54
CA ALA A 112 -31.88 16.92 -22.39
C ALA A 112 -33.25 17.44 -22.89
N GLN A 113 -34.21 16.53 -23.11
CA GLN A 113 -35.58 16.88 -23.44
C GLN A 113 -36.35 17.41 -22.22
N GLU A 114 -36.18 16.81 -21.03
CA GLU A 114 -36.72 17.32 -19.75
C GLU A 114 -36.24 18.77 -19.50
N LEU A 115 -34.92 19.02 -19.60
CA LEU A 115 -34.32 20.35 -19.44
C LEU A 115 -34.98 21.41 -20.33
N LYS A 116 -35.19 21.08 -21.61
CA LYS A 116 -35.85 21.98 -22.58
C LYS A 116 -37.32 22.27 -22.26
N GLN A 117 -38.00 21.39 -21.52
CA GLN A 117 -39.40 21.58 -21.13
C GLN A 117 -39.54 22.38 -19.84
N GLU A 118 -38.61 22.21 -18.90
CA GLU A 118 -38.67 22.83 -17.57
C GLU A 118 -38.17 24.29 -17.56
N GLY A 119 -37.32 24.71 -18.49
CA GLY A 119 -36.85 26.09 -18.51
C GLY A 119 -35.78 26.43 -19.56
N GLU A 120 -35.23 27.64 -19.45
CA GLU A 120 -34.04 28.02 -20.20
C GLU A 120 -32.80 27.87 -19.31
N TRP A 121 -31.82 27.14 -19.81
CA TRP A 121 -30.60 26.80 -19.08
C TRP A 121 -29.38 27.27 -19.87
N LEU A 122 -28.35 27.70 -19.14
CA LEU A 122 -27.01 27.82 -19.69
C LEU A 122 -26.33 26.46 -19.54
N LEU A 123 -25.82 25.91 -20.63
CA LEU A 123 -25.11 24.65 -20.68
C LEU A 123 -23.92 24.82 -21.61
N THR A 124 -22.73 25.02 -21.05
CA THR A 124 -21.52 25.35 -21.82
C THR A 124 -20.42 24.35 -21.50
N PRO A 125 -19.75 23.78 -22.51
CA PRO A 125 -18.60 22.91 -22.25
C PRO A 125 -17.48 23.74 -21.62
N PHE A 126 -16.95 23.29 -20.48
CA PHE A 126 -15.80 23.95 -19.84
C PHE A 126 -14.51 23.16 -20.07
N ALA A 127 -14.61 21.84 -20.19
CA ALA A 127 -13.48 20.98 -20.51
C ALA A 127 -13.91 19.69 -21.20
N THR A 128 -12.97 19.02 -21.83
CA THR A 128 -13.09 17.68 -22.41
C THR A 128 -12.03 16.79 -21.80
N ASP A 129 -12.40 15.57 -21.47
CA ASP A 129 -11.47 14.52 -21.07
C ASP A 129 -11.53 13.37 -22.07
N ALA A 130 -10.57 12.46 -22.01
CA ALA A 130 -10.53 11.28 -22.84
C ALA A 130 -10.20 10.03 -22.03
N LEU A 131 -10.90 8.93 -22.32
CA LEU A 131 -10.54 7.63 -21.78
C LEU A 131 -9.40 7.03 -22.60
N VAL A 132 -8.26 6.83 -21.97
CA VAL A 132 -7.04 6.28 -22.59
C VAL A 132 -6.71 4.92 -22.02
N PHE A 133 -5.95 4.13 -22.78
CA PHE A 133 -5.54 2.80 -22.38
C PHE A 133 -4.05 2.77 -22.06
N VAL A 134 -3.70 2.05 -21.00
CA VAL A 134 -2.32 1.94 -20.54
C VAL A 134 -1.92 0.48 -20.40
N VAL A 135 -0.65 0.20 -20.62
CA VAL A 135 0.01 -1.07 -20.38
C VAL A 135 1.31 -0.82 -19.62
N ASN A 136 1.90 -1.87 -19.05
CA ASN A 136 3.27 -1.81 -18.54
C ASN A 136 4.26 -1.34 -19.63
N GLU A 137 5.29 -0.58 -19.25
CA GLU A 137 6.28 -0.01 -20.18
C GLU A 137 7.03 -1.04 -21.05
N ASP A 138 7.23 -2.25 -20.55
CA ASP A 138 7.93 -3.34 -21.24
C ASP A 138 7.03 -4.08 -22.24
N ASN A 139 5.72 -3.83 -22.26
CA ASN A 139 4.83 -4.44 -23.23
C ASN A 139 5.15 -3.90 -24.64
N PRO A 140 5.40 -4.74 -25.67
CA PRO A 140 5.79 -4.26 -26.99
C PRO A 140 4.64 -3.70 -27.85
N VAL A 141 3.38 -3.83 -27.42
CA VAL A 141 2.22 -3.31 -28.17
C VAL A 141 2.12 -1.81 -27.97
N ASP A 142 2.11 -1.05 -29.07
CA ASP A 142 2.03 0.43 -29.04
C ASP A 142 0.65 0.97 -29.46
N SER A 143 -0.16 0.14 -30.11
CA SER A 143 -1.44 0.57 -30.67
C SER A 143 -2.47 -0.55 -30.70
N LEU A 144 -3.72 -0.19 -30.44
CA LEU A 144 -4.88 -1.07 -30.61
C LEU A 144 -5.95 -0.36 -31.43
N THR A 145 -6.83 -1.13 -32.07
CA THR A 145 -8.09 -0.60 -32.60
C THR A 145 -9.18 -0.65 -31.53
N THR A 146 -10.21 0.18 -31.66
CA THR A 146 -11.40 0.12 -30.80
C THR A 146 -12.02 -1.30 -30.77
N GLU A 147 -12.00 -2.01 -31.90
CA GLU A 147 -12.49 -3.38 -31.98
C GLU A 147 -11.62 -4.36 -31.17
N GLN A 148 -10.29 -4.20 -31.19
CA GLN A 148 -9.38 -5.03 -30.39
C GLN A 148 -9.56 -4.77 -28.90
N VAL A 149 -9.68 -3.50 -28.49
CA VAL A 149 -9.97 -3.15 -27.09
C VAL A 149 -11.26 -3.83 -26.63
N ARG A 150 -12.35 -3.73 -27.40
CA ARG A 150 -13.61 -4.42 -27.07
C ARG A 150 -13.43 -5.94 -26.97
N LYS A 151 -12.69 -6.56 -27.89
CA LYS A 151 -12.45 -8.00 -27.86
C LYS A 151 -11.62 -8.44 -26.64
N ILE A 152 -10.65 -7.63 -26.23
CA ILE A 152 -9.88 -7.85 -24.99
C ILE A 152 -10.83 -7.80 -23.79
N TYR A 153 -11.58 -6.72 -23.62
CA TYR A 153 -12.50 -6.53 -22.50
C TYR A 153 -13.80 -7.35 -22.57
N THR A 154 -13.97 -8.20 -23.59
CA THR A 154 -15.03 -9.23 -23.66
C THR A 154 -14.46 -10.65 -23.57
N GLY A 155 -13.15 -10.81 -23.36
CA GLY A 155 -12.48 -12.10 -23.26
C GLY A 155 -12.35 -12.87 -24.59
N GLN A 156 -12.58 -12.20 -25.73
CA GLN A 156 -12.44 -12.80 -27.06
C GLN A 156 -10.99 -12.81 -27.57
N ILE A 157 -10.19 -11.83 -27.13
CA ILE A 157 -8.74 -11.80 -27.31
C ILE A 157 -8.15 -11.94 -25.91
N THR A 158 -7.37 -12.99 -25.70
CA THR A 158 -6.84 -13.33 -24.36
C THR A 158 -5.32 -13.37 -24.32
N ASN A 159 -4.64 -13.20 -25.46
CA ASN A 159 -3.18 -13.26 -25.52
C ASN A 159 -2.59 -12.17 -26.43
N TRP A 160 -1.50 -11.54 -25.99
CA TRP A 160 -0.88 -10.40 -26.66
C TRP A 160 -0.41 -10.69 -28.09
N LYS A 161 -0.06 -11.94 -28.41
CA LYS A 161 0.34 -12.34 -29.78
C LYS A 161 -0.77 -12.16 -30.82
N GLU A 162 -2.03 -12.14 -30.39
CA GLU A 162 -3.19 -11.93 -31.27
C GLU A 162 -3.27 -10.48 -31.76
N VAL A 163 -2.60 -9.56 -31.08
CA VAL A 163 -2.55 -8.13 -31.40
C VAL A 163 -1.12 -7.63 -31.68
N GLY A 164 -0.18 -8.55 -31.92
CA GLY A 164 1.18 -8.24 -32.35
C GLY A 164 2.23 -8.14 -31.22
N GLY A 165 1.88 -8.54 -30.00
CA GLY A 165 2.81 -8.63 -28.87
C GLY A 165 3.45 -10.02 -28.69
N GLU A 166 3.95 -10.29 -27.48
CA GLU A 166 4.56 -11.58 -27.12
C GLU A 166 3.51 -12.66 -26.84
N ASP A 167 3.95 -13.92 -26.72
CA ASP A 167 3.07 -15.03 -26.30
C ASP A 167 2.86 -14.98 -24.78
N LEU A 168 2.00 -14.05 -24.37
CA LEU A 168 1.71 -13.71 -22.99
C LEU A 168 0.22 -13.44 -22.83
N ASP A 169 -0.38 -13.92 -21.74
CA ASP A 169 -1.79 -13.71 -21.48
C ASP A 169 -2.10 -12.23 -21.20
N ILE A 170 -3.31 -11.80 -21.55
CA ILE A 170 -3.77 -10.42 -21.35
C ILE A 170 -4.61 -10.37 -20.09
N ILE A 171 -4.26 -9.45 -19.19
CA ILE A 171 -4.97 -9.22 -17.93
C ILE A 171 -5.64 -7.84 -17.97
N PRO A 172 -6.92 -7.76 -18.37
CA PRO A 172 -7.63 -6.49 -18.53
C PRO A 172 -8.26 -5.96 -17.23
N PHE A 173 -7.54 -5.10 -16.52
CA PHE A 173 -8.02 -4.47 -15.29
C PHE A 173 -9.28 -3.62 -15.49
N GLN A 174 -10.22 -3.72 -14.56
CA GLN A 174 -11.47 -2.97 -14.55
C GLN A 174 -11.66 -2.28 -13.19
N ARG A 175 -12.54 -1.27 -13.11
CA ARG A 175 -12.85 -0.54 -11.86
C ARG A 175 -14.24 -0.91 -11.37
N ASN A 176 -14.55 -0.57 -10.11
CA ASN A 176 -15.85 -0.87 -9.53
C ASN A 176 -16.95 -0.17 -10.36
N SER A 177 -18.14 -0.77 -10.42
CA SER A 177 -19.26 -0.29 -11.26
C SER A 177 -19.74 1.11 -10.90
N GLU A 178 -19.38 1.60 -9.71
CA GLU A 178 -19.71 2.96 -9.25
C GLU A 178 -18.65 4.00 -9.64
N ALA A 179 -17.47 3.56 -10.08
CA ALA A 179 -16.37 4.44 -10.48
C ALA A 179 -16.70 5.18 -11.77
N GLY A 180 -16.44 6.49 -11.78
CA GLY A 180 -16.68 7.34 -12.95
C GLY A 180 -15.98 6.85 -14.21
N SER A 181 -14.76 6.34 -14.10
CA SER A 181 -14.00 5.78 -15.23
C SER A 181 -14.55 4.45 -15.75
N GLN A 182 -15.13 3.59 -14.89
CA GLN A 182 -15.81 2.36 -15.33
C GLN A 182 -17.07 2.72 -16.12
N THR A 183 -17.84 3.70 -15.64
CA THR A 183 -18.99 4.24 -16.40
C THR A 183 -18.55 4.81 -17.76
N LEU A 184 -17.40 5.48 -17.84
CA LEU A 184 -16.85 5.97 -19.11
C LEU A 184 -16.42 4.81 -20.03
N MET A 185 -15.80 3.76 -19.49
CA MET A 185 -15.43 2.57 -20.25
C MET A 185 -16.66 1.91 -20.88
N GLU A 186 -17.72 1.69 -20.09
CA GLU A 186 -18.98 1.11 -20.56
C GLU A 186 -19.66 1.97 -21.64
N LYS A 187 -19.73 3.29 -21.39
CA LYS A 187 -20.40 4.25 -22.27
C LYS A 187 -19.63 4.50 -23.58
N LEU A 188 -18.35 4.86 -23.49
CA LEU A 188 -17.56 5.35 -24.62
C LEU A 188 -16.96 4.20 -25.44
N VAL A 189 -16.55 3.13 -24.76
CA VAL A 189 -15.80 2.05 -25.39
C VAL A 189 -16.73 0.89 -25.68
N MET A 190 -17.38 0.32 -24.68
CA MET A 190 -18.13 -0.93 -24.86
C MET A 190 -19.43 -0.77 -25.64
N GLY A 191 -20.10 0.39 -25.55
CA GLY A 191 -21.27 0.70 -26.37
C GLY A 191 -22.42 -0.29 -26.19
N GLY A 192 -22.60 -0.81 -24.97
CA GLY A 192 -23.62 -1.79 -24.61
C GLY A 192 -23.21 -3.26 -24.77
N LEU A 193 -21.95 -3.55 -25.13
CA LEU A 193 -21.39 -4.90 -25.01
C LEU A 193 -21.19 -5.25 -23.53
N GLU A 194 -21.55 -6.48 -23.16
CA GLU A 194 -21.26 -7.04 -21.85
C GLU A 194 -19.75 -7.27 -21.73
N MET A 195 -19.11 -6.62 -20.77
CA MET A 195 -17.69 -6.83 -20.47
C MET A 195 -17.52 -8.23 -19.88
N MET A 196 -16.35 -8.83 -20.11
CA MET A 196 -15.96 -10.01 -19.35
C MET A 196 -15.92 -9.66 -17.86
N ASP A 197 -16.05 -10.67 -17.02
CA ASP A 197 -15.73 -10.52 -15.62
C ASP A 197 -14.30 -9.95 -15.51
N ALA A 198 -14.13 -8.94 -14.65
CA ALA A 198 -12.80 -8.41 -14.36
C ALA A 198 -11.88 -9.58 -14.00
N PRO A 199 -10.59 -9.58 -14.42
CA PRO A 199 -9.62 -10.61 -14.06
C PRO A 199 -9.79 -10.93 -12.59
N GLU A 200 -10.07 -12.21 -12.30
CA GLU A 200 -10.71 -12.60 -11.04
C GLU A 200 -10.01 -11.94 -9.85
N ALA A 201 -10.75 -11.03 -9.21
CA ALA A 201 -10.45 -10.27 -8.00
C ALA A 201 -9.55 -9.02 -8.07
N TRP A 202 -9.50 -8.31 -9.21
CA TRP A 202 -8.76 -7.05 -9.33
C TRP A 202 -9.65 -5.88 -9.76
N VAL A 203 -10.37 -5.29 -8.81
CA VAL A 203 -11.23 -4.12 -9.04
C VAL A 203 -10.75 -2.94 -8.21
N PRO A 204 -9.81 -2.12 -8.70
CA PRO A 204 -9.24 -1.03 -7.93
C PRO A 204 -10.28 0.05 -7.58
N ASP A 205 -10.29 0.44 -6.30
CA ASP A 205 -11.16 1.49 -5.76
C ASP A 205 -10.68 2.91 -6.06
N SER A 206 -9.45 3.06 -6.54
CA SER A 206 -8.90 4.32 -7.03
C SER A 206 -8.33 4.16 -8.44
N MET A 207 -8.16 5.30 -9.14
CA MET A 207 -7.52 5.26 -10.46
C MET A 207 -6.03 4.97 -10.34
N MET A 208 -5.38 5.53 -9.31
CA MET A 208 -4.00 5.21 -8.97
C MET A 208 -3.80 3.70 -8.80
N GLY A 209 -4.67 3.04 -8.04
CA GLY A 209 -4.60 1.59 -7.83
C GLY A 209 -4.73 0.79 -9.13
N LEU A 210 -5.51 1.25 -10.11
CA LEU A 210 -5.55 0.62 -11.44
C LEU A 210 -4.25 0.82 -12.20
N LEU A 211 -3.69 2.04 -12.20
CA LEU A 211 -2.43 2.33 -12.87
C LEU A 211 -1.28 1.53 -12.27
N GLU A 212 -1.19 1.47 -10.94
CA GLU A 212 -0.22 0.65 -10.21
C GLU A 212 -0.40 -0.82 -10.54
N ALA A 213 -1.63 -1.33 -10.51
CA ALA A 213 -1.88 -2.72 -10.83
C ALA A 213 -1.49 -3.05 -12.27
N VAL A 214 -1.73 -2.18 -13.25
CA VAL A 214 -1.25 -2.38 -14.63
C VAL A 214 0.27 -2.33 -14.71
N ARG A 215 0.91 -1.44 -13.95
CA ARG A 215 2.36 -1.27 -13.92
C ARG A 215 3.06 -2.50 -13.33
N GLU A 216 2.49 -3.09 -12.28
CA GLU A 216 3.18 -4.05 -11.42
C GLU A 216 2.54 -5.43 -11.39
N TYR A 217 1.43 -5.66 -12.09
CA TYR A 217 0.75 -6.97 -12.09
C TYR A 217 1.77 -8.07 -12.35
N ASP A 218 1.95 -8.94 -11.35
CA ASP A 218 2.94 -10.01 -11.24
C ASP A 218 4.37 -9.67 -11.72
N ASN A 219 4.66 -8.36 -11.84
CA ASN A 219 5.79 -7.77 -12.53
C ASN A 219 6.04 -8.36 -13.94
N SER A 220 4.99 -8.56 -14.74
CA SER A 220 5.06 -8.90 -16.15
C SER A 220 4.34 -7.87 -17.03
N PRO A 221 4.63 -7.81 -18.33
CA PRO A 221 3.93 -6.91 -19.24
C PRO A 221 2.51 -7.38 -19.63
N SER A 222 1.90 -8.29 -18.87
CA SER A 222 0.62 -8.94 -19.20
C SER A 222 -0.59 -8.00 -19.10
N ALA A 223 -0.51 -6.98 -18.26
CA ALA A 223 -1.66 -6.17 -17.89
C ALA A 223 -1.98 -5.04 -18.87
N ILE A 224 -3.29 -4.78 -19.01
CA ILE A 224 -3.84 -3.59 -19.65
C ILE A 224 -4.88 -3.00 -18.71
N GLY A 225 -4.94 -1.67 -18.66
CA GLY A 225 -6.02 -0.96 -18.00
C GLY A 225 -6.40 0.30 -18.78
N TYR A 226 -7.24 1.11 -18.16
CA TYR A 226 -7.67 2.38 -18.73
C TYR A 226 -7.68 3.45 -17.65
N THR A 227 -7.48 4.69 -18.08
CA THR A 227 -7.54 5.86 -17.22
C THR A 227 -8.07 7.05 -18.00
N VAL A 228 -8.29 8.16 -17.32
CA VAL A 228 -8.54 9.44 -18.00
C VAL A 228 -7.21 10.10 -18.38
N TYR A 229 -7.22 10.88 -19.45
CA TYR A 229 -6.01 11.44 -20.07
C TYR A 229 -5.14 12.22 -19.08
N TYR A 230 -5.74 12.90 -18.10
CA TYR A 230 -5.04 13.56 -17.00
C TYR A 230 -3.98 12.67 -16.35
N TYR A 231 -4.39 11.53 -15.80
CA TYR A 231 -3.48 10.66 -15.05
C TYR A 231 -2.41 10.03 -15.92
N ALA A 232 -2.70 9.84 -17.21
CA ALA A 232 -1.74 9.34 -18.18
C ALA A 232 -0.70 10.40 -18.60
N ASN A 233 -1.00 11.69 -18.41
CA ASN A 233 -0.13 12.81 -18.77
C ASN A 233 0.62 13.42 -17.57
N ASP A 234 0.30 12.97 -16.35
CA ASP A 234 1.09 13.25 -15.15
C ASP A 234 2.41 12.46 -15.18
N MET A 235 3.55 13.15 -15.04
CA MET A 235 4.88 12.52 -15.20
C MET A 235 5.20 11.47 -14.14
N GLU A 236 4.67 11.62 -12.92
CA GLU A 236 4.91 10.66 -11.84
C GLU A 236 3.96 9.46 -11.98
N MET A 237 2.67 9.70 -12.28
CA MET A 237 1.69 8.62 -12.44
C MET A 237 1.89 7.82 -13.73
N ALA A 238 2.46 8.42 -14.78
CA ALA A 238 2.77 7.73 -16.03
C ALA A 238 4.07 6.90 -15.97
N LYS A 239 4.86 7.01 -14.89
CA LYS A 239 6.14 6.32 -14.78
C LYS A 239 5.95 4.79 -14.72
N GLY A 240 6.66 4.07 -15.59
CA GLY A 240 6.53 2.61 -15.72
C GLY A 240 5.32 2.16 -16.54
N LEU A 241 4.55 3.10 -17.10
CA LEU A 241 3.40 2.84 -17.94
C LEU A 241 3.60 3.40 -19.34
N LYS A 242 2.97 2.75 -20.31
CA LYS A 242 2.90 3.20 -21.69
C LYS A 242 1.46 3.39 -22.11
N VAL A 243 1.14 4.58 -22.61
CA VAL A 243 -0.18 4.92 -23.15
C VAL A 243 -0.31 4.41 -24.57
N LEU A 244 -1.37 3.67 -24.86
CA LEU A 244 -1.62 3.10 -26.18
C LEU A 244 -2.27 4.11 -27.13
N THR A 245 -1.86 4.04 -28.40
CA THR A 245 -2.55 4.72 -29.50
C THR A 245 -3.81 3.94 -29.86
N ILE A 246 -4.95 4.63 -30.03
CA ILE A 246 -6.22 4.00 -30.44
C ILE A 246 -6.63 4.46 -31.83
N ASP A 247 -6.94 3.50 -32.70
CA ASP A 247 -7.36 3.76 -34.10
C ASP A 247 -6.37 4.66 -34.87
N GLY A 248 -5.09 4.59 -34.52
CA GLY A 248 -4.01 5.37 -35.12
C GLY A 248 -3.87 6.81 -34.60
N VAL A 249 -4.63 7.21 -33.58
CA VAL A 249 -4.58 8.54 -32.96
C VAL A 249 -4.02 8.42 -31.54
N SER A 250 -2.88 9.05 -31.28
CA SER A 250 -2.30 9.11 -29.94
C SER A 250 -3.04 10.17 -29.11
N PRO A 251 -3.31 9.91 -27.82
CA PRO A 251 -3.98 10.89 -26.98
C PRO A 251 -3.04 12.08 -26.74
N SER A 252 -3.53 13.28 -27.04
CA SER A 252 -2.84 14.55 -26.83
C SER A 252 -3.88 15.65 -26.61
N ALA A 253 -3.49 16.75 -25.95
CA ALA A 253 -4.38 17.90 -25.78
C ALA A 253 -4.91 18.40 -27.13
N GLU A 254 -4.06 18.44 -28.16
CA GLU A 254 -4.43 18.85 -29.51
C GLU A 254 -5.44 17.88 -30.15
N ALA A 255 -5.20 16.57 -30.08
CA ALA A 255 -6.10 15.57 -30.67
C ALA A 255 -7.46 15.52 -29.94
N ILE A 256 -7.46 15.68 -28.62
CA ILE A 256 -8.67 15.73 -27.80
C ILE A 256 -9.48 17.00 -28.13
N GLN A 257 -8.81 18.16 -28.21
CA GLN A 257 -9.46 19.41 -28.56
C GLN A 257 -9.99 19.43 -30.00
N ALA A 258 -9.28 18.79 -30.94
CA ALA A 258 -9.69 18.66 -32.34
C ALA A 258 -10.83 17.63 -32.55
N GLY A 259 -11.15 16.83 -31.53
CA GLY A 259 -12.16 15.78 -31.61
C GLY A 259 -11.70 14.54 -32.39
N GLU A 260 -10.39 14.35 -32.54
CA GLU A 260 -9.79 13.29 -33.37
C GLU A 260 -9.62 11.97 -32.60
N TYR A 261 -9.43 12.03 -31.28
CA TYR A 261 -9.32 10.83 -30.44
C TYR A 261 -10.72 10.22 -30.18
N PRO A 262 -10.89 8.88 -30.17
CA PRO A 262 -12.23 8.27 -30.27
C PRO A 262 -13.07 8.27 -28.98
N PHE A 263 -12.45 8.37 -27.79
CA PHE A 263 -13.15 8.20 -26.51
C PHE A 263 -13.21 9.49 -25.70
N LEU A 264 -13.90 10.49 -26.25
CA LEU A 264 -14.03 11.81 -25.64
C LEU A 264 -15.23 11.88 -24.71
N ASN A 265 -15.06 12.58 -23.60
CA ASN A 265 -16.15 12.91 -22.68
C ASN A 265 -16.16 14.42 -22.39
N PRO A 266 -17.02 15.20 -23.07
CA PRO A 266 -17.17 16.61 -22.78
C PRO A 266 -17.89 16.82 -21.43
N TYR A 267 -17.36 17.74 -20.64
CA TYR A 267 -17.93 18.21 -19.39
C TYR A 267 -18.49 19.62 -19.55
N TYR A 268 -19.68 19.81 -19.00
CA TYR A 268 -20.45 21.03 -19.08
C TYR A 268 -20.63 21.64 -17.70
N VAL A 269 -20.62 22.97 -17.68
CA VAL A 269 -21.14 23.73 -16.57
C VAL A 269 -22.58 24.14 -16.88
N ALA A 270 -23.49 23.95 -15.94
CA ALA A 270 -24.90 24.26 -16.12
C ALA A 270 -25.52 25.08 -14.98
N MET A 271 -26.37 26.04 -15.34
CA MET A 271 -27.17 26.84 -14.41
C MET A 271 -28.45 27.36 -15.07
N ALA A 272 -29.40 27.85 -14.26
CA ALA A 272 -30.57 28.58 -14.75
C ALA A 272 -30.15 29.88 -15.47
N LYS A 273 -30.73 30.15 -16.65
CA LYS A 273 -30.28 31.25 -17.52
C LYS A 273 -30.67 32.65 -17.02
N ASP A 274 -31.68 32.75 -16.18
CA ASP A 274 -32.25 34.02 -15.72
C ASP A 274 -31.58 34.60 -14.47
N ARG A 275 -30.49 33.99 -13.98
CA ARG A 275 -29.74 34.54 -12.84
C ARG A 275 -29.02 35.84 -13.19
N PRO A 276 -29.11 36.88 -12.34
CA PRO A 276 -28.35 38.13 -12.50
C PRO A 276 -26.83 37.91 -12.61
N GLN A 277 -26.11 38.81 -13.29
CA GLN A 277 -24.65 38.71 -13.45
C GLN A 277 -23.87 38.91 -12.15
N ASP A 278 -24.48 39.54 -11.15
CA ASP A 278 -23.93 39.72 -9.80
C ASP A 278 -24.36 38.62 -8.81
N ASP A 279 -25.10 37.60 -9.28
CA ASP A 279 -25.41 36.41 -8.49
C ASP A 279 -24.15 35.53 -8.33
N PRO A 280 -23.83 35.04 -7.11
CA PRO A 280 -22.65 34.20 -6.90
C PRO A 280 -22.57 32.96 -7.80
N THR A 281 -23.71 32.41 -8.23
CA THR A 281 -23.75 31.29 -9.18
C THR A 281 -23.32 31.70 -10.59
N HIS A 282 -23.72 32.88 -11.05
CA HIS A 282 -23.30 33.42 -12.34
C HIS A 282 -21.82 33.79 -12.31
N ILE A 283 -21.36 34.40 -11.22
CA ILE A 283 -19.94 34.72 -11.02
C ILE A 283 -19.09 33.44 -11.06
N LEU A 284 -19.50 32.37 -10.38
CA LEU A 284 -18.78 31.10 -10.40
C LEU A 284 -18.82 30.44 -11.79
N TYR A 285 -19.95 30.53 -12.48
CA TYR A 285 -20.11 30.04 -13.86
C TYR A 285 -19.13 30.74 -14.82
N ASP A 286 -19.06 32.08 -14.78
CA ASP A 286 -18.16 32.87 -15.61
C ASP A 286 -16.69 32.65 -15.24
N TRP A 287 -16.38 32.53 -13.94
CA TRP A 287 -15.04 32.23 -13.46
C TRP A 287 -14.54 30.89 -13.98
N LEU A 288 -15.38 29.85 -13.94
CA LEU A 288 -15.05 28.50 -14.42
C LEU A 288 -14.77 28.46 -15.93
N LEU A 289 -15.47 29.29 -16.71
CA LEU A 289 -15.25 29.42 -18.16
C LEU A 289 -14.11 30.38 -18.53
N GLY A 290 -13.69 31.23 -17.58
CA GLY A 290 -12.65 32.23 -17.73
C GLY A 290 -11.22 31.67 -17.60
N PRO A 291 -10.19 32.54 -17.63
CA PRO A 291 -8.79 32.12 -17.61
C PRO A 291 -8.40 31.30 -16.38
N ASP A 292 -8.91 31.66 -15.20
CA ASP A 292 -8.61 30.95 -13.94
C ASP A 292 -9.24 29.55 -13.92
N GLY A 293 -10.51 29.42 -14.32
CA GLY A 293 -11.17 28.12 -14.42
C GLY A 293 -10.51 27.20 -15.45
N ARG A 294 -10.02 27.75 -16.57
CA ARG A 294 -9.20 27.00 -17.54
C ARG A 294 -7.86 26.59 -16.96
N ARG A 295 -7.16 27.49 -16.28
CA ARG A 295 -5.91 27.18 -15.60
C ARG A 295 -6.11 26.04 -14.60
N LEU A 296 -7.17 26.10 -13.80
CA LEU A 296 -7.53 25.04 -12.87
C LEU A 296 -7.80 23.72 -13.60
N ALA A 297 -8.55 23.78 -14.71
CA ALA A 297 -8.81 22.60 -15.54
C ALA A 297 -7.51 22.00 -16.10
N GLU A 298 -6.57 22.83 -16.59
CA GLU A 298 -5.25 22.41 -17.08
C GLU A 298 -4.37 21.83 -15.96
N GLU A 299 -4.34 22.47 -14.79
CA GLU A 299 -3.60 22.00 -13.61
C GLU A 299 -4.13 20.66 -13.09
N LEU A 300 -5.43 20.40 -13.28
CA LEU A 300 -6.08 19.12 -13.00
C LEU A 300 -6.16 18.19 -14.23
N GLY A 301 -5.49 18.57 -15.34
CA GLY A 301 -5.31 17.82 -16.57
C GLY A 301 -6.52 17.53 -17.44
N TYR A 302 -7.61 18.26 -17.25
CA TYR A 302 -8.68 18.34 -18.23
C TYR A 302 -8.25 19.19 -19.43
N VAL A 303 -8.76 18.89 -20.63
CA VAL A 303 -8.50 19.72 -21.82
C VAL A 303 -9.54 20.84 -21.89
N PRO A 304 -9.21 22.10 -21.56
CA PRO A 304 -10.20 23.17 -21.50
C PRO A 304 -10.84 23.44 -22.87
N ALA A 305 -12.11 23.87 -22.82
CA ALA A 305 -12.79 24.38 -24.00
C ALA A 305 -12.16 25.71 -24.48
N SER A 306 -12.44 26.10 -25.73
CA SER A 306 -11.90 27.33 -26.33
C SER A 306 -12.36 28.61 -25.62
N ASP A 307 -11.54 29.66 -25.73
CA ASP A 307 -11.63 30.90 -24.93
C ASP A 307 -12.99 31.62 -25.00
N ALA A 308 -13.64 31.79 -23.83
CA ALA A 308 -14.88 32.56 -23.66
C ALA A 308 -14.65 34.06 -23.34
N GLY A 309 -13.39 34.48 -23.11
CA GLY A 309 -13.01 35.83 -22.69
C GLY A 309 -12.80 35.99 -21.17
N GLU A 310 -12.45 37.20 -20.74
CA GLU A 310 -12.27 37.56 -19.33
C GLU A 310 -13.63 37.68 -18.61
N PRO A 311 -13.77 37.16 -17.37
CA PRO A 311 -15.00 37.28 -16.60
C PRO A 311 -15.29 38.76 -16.29
N LEU A 312 -16.58 39.11 -16.19
CA LEU A 312 -17.02 40.49 -15.91
C LEU A 312 -16.65 40.95 -14.50
N ILE A 313 -16.59 40.02 -13.55
CA ILE A 313 -16.26 40.24 -12.15
C ILE A 313 -15.04 39.37 -11.81
N PRO A 314 -13.90 39.94 -11.42
CA PRO A 314 -12.75 39.17 -10.99
C PRO A 314 -13.05 38.47 -9.66
N VAL A 315 -12.44 37.31 -9.42
CA VAL A 315 -12.63 36.51 -8.19
C VAL A 315 -11.28 36.38 -7.48
N GLU A 316 -11.28 36.46 -6.16
CA GLU A 316 -10.08 36.18 -5.36
C GLU A 316 -9.84 34.66 -5.28
N VAL A 317 -8.61 34.23 -5.59
CA VAL A 317 -8.22 32.82 -5.66
C VAL A 317 -6.92 32.59 -4.88
N ASP A 318 -6.93 31.64 -3.96
CA ASP A 318 -5.75 31.18 -3.23
C ASP A 318 -5.16 29.92 -3.89
N TRP A 319 -4.27 30.14 -4.87
CA TRP A 319 -3.60 29.05 -5.60
C TRP A 319 -2.70 28.18 -4.73
N SER A 320 -2.29 28.65 -3.54
CA SER A 320 -1.44 27.85 -2.65
C SER A 320 -2.11 26.56 -2.15
N LYS A 321 -3.45 26.46 -2.28
CA LYS A 321 -4.24 25.27 -1.91
C LYS A 321 -4.16 24.13 -2.91
N LEU A 322 -3.58 24.35 -4.10
CA LEU A 322 -3.27 23.28 -5.05
C LEU A 322 -1.83 22.79 -4.94
N ASP A 323 -0.94 23.58 -4.34
CA ASP A 323 0.48 23.23 -4.15
C ASP A 323 0.69 22.19 -3.03
N GLU A 324 -0.35 21.87 -2.25
CA GLU A 324 -0.40 20.68 -1.39
C GLU A 324 -0.60 19.43 -2.26
N GLN A 325 0.44 19.04 -3.00
CA GLN A 325 0.45 17.79 -3.76
C GLN A 325 0.15 16.62 -2.81
N GLU A 326 -0.79 15.75 -3.20
CA GLU A 326 -0.78 14.36 -2.74
C GLU A 326 0.67 13.88 -2.94
N LYS A 327 1.36 13.53 -1.85
CA LYS A 327 2.74 13.08 -1.94
C LYS A 327 2.75 11.95 -2.98
N PRO A 328 3.54 12.06 -4.06
CA PRO A 328 3.67 10.95 -4.99
C PRO A 328 4.08 9.74 -4.16
N LEU A 329 3.38 8.63 -4.38
CA LEU A 329 3.78 7.37 -3.77
C LEU A 329 5.21 7.12 -4.24
N PRO A 330 6.16 6.89 -3.31
CA PRO A 330 7.56 6.67 -3.64
C PRO A 330 7.70 5.55 -4.67
N ASP A 331 8.79 5.55 -5.44
CA ASP A 331 9.10 4.54 -6.45
C ASP A 331 9.08 3.13 -5.83
N ILE A 332 7.95 2.44 -5.93
CA ILE A 332 7.73 1.15 -5.28
C ILE A 332 8.43 0.07 -6.11
N GLY A 333 9.56 -0.41 -5.60
CA GLY A 333 10.16 -1.72 -5.90
C GLY A 333 10.39 -2.15 -7.34
N GLY A 334 11.49 -1.70 -7.95
CA GLY A 334 12.04 -2.37 -9.14
C GLY A 334 12.71 -3.71 -8.80
N ARG A 335 12.71 -4.66 -9.74
CA ARG A 335 13.45 -5.92 -9.58
C ARG A 335 14.96 -5.69 -9.61
N TRP A 336 15.70 -6.46 -8.81
CA TRP A 336 17.17 -6.49 -8.90
C TRP A 336 17.65 -7.13 -10.21
N TYR A 337 16.93 -8.16 -10.66
CA TYR A 337 17.13 -8.85 -11.94
C TYR A 337 15.92 -8.57 -12.84
N GLN A 338 16.12 -8.33 -14.13
CA GLN A 338 15.00 -8.08 -15.04
C GLN A 338 14.12 -9.32 -15.21
N GLU A 339 14.72 -10.51 -15.14
CA GLU A 339 14.01 -11.78 -15.19
C GLU A 339 13.40 -12.19 -13.84
N ARG A 340 12.41 -13.08 -13.91
CA ARG A 340 11.89 -13.79 -12.73
C ARG A 340 12.98 -14.68 -12.10
N VAL A 341 13.08 -14.65 -10.78
CA VAL A 341 14.05 -15.38 -9.97
C VAL A 341 13.33 -16.18 -8.88
N GLU A 342 13.02 -17.44 -9.18
CA GLU A 342 12.36 -18.35 -8.22
C GLU A 342 13.31 -18.99 -7.21
N GLN A 343 14.62 -18.76 -7.36
CA GLN A 343 15.63 -19.21 -6.42
C GLN A 343 16.60 -18.06 -6.19
N LEU A 344 16.73 -17.65 -4.92
CA LEU A 344 17.66 -16.60 -4.54
C LEU A 344 19.06 -16.89 -5.11
N ARG A 345 19.70 -15.87 -5.68
CA ARG A 345 21.08 -15.94 -6.15
C ARG A 345 21.96 -15.37 -5.04
N PRO A 346 23.06 -16.02 -4.63
CA PRO A 346 23.88 -15.49 -3.56
C PRO A 346 24.60 -14.21 -3.99
N SER A 347 24.53 -13.17 -3.17
CA SER A 347 25.22 -11.88 -3.41
C SER A 347 25.50 -11.16 -2.10
N GLN A 348 26.67 -10.54 -1.98
CA GLN A 348 27.00 -9.66 -0.83
C GLN A 348 26.48 -8.22 -1.01
N GLU A 349 25.95 -7.89 -2.20
CA GLU A 349 25.52 -6.52 -2.53
C GLU A 349 24.10 -6.20 -2.07
N TYR A 350 23.30 -7.20 -1.70
CA TYR A 350 21.91 -6.99 -1.31
C TYR A 350 21.78 -6.22 0.01
N GLY A 351 22.70 -6.45 0.94
CA GLY A 351 22.50 -6.08 2.34
C GLY A 351 21.42 -6.94 2.98
N GLN A 352 20.80 -6.45 4.05
CA GLN A 352 19.74 -7.18 4.75
C GLN A 352 18.54 -7.40 3.82
N LEU A 353 18.09 -8.66 3.75
CA LEU A 353 16.89 -9.04 3.02
C LEU A 353 15.67 -9.03 3.94
N VAL A 354 14.54 -8.65 3.35
CA VAL A 354 13.23 -8.52 3.99
C VAL A 354 12.23 -9.43 3.24
N PRO A 355 11.52 -10.32 3.94
CA PRO A 355 10.41 -11.06 3.36
C PRO A 355 9.28 -10.11 2.98
N PHE A 356 8.71 -10.32 1.81
CA PHE A 356 7.52 -9.59 1.39
C PHE A 356 6.45 -10.55 0.87
N GLU A 357 5.19 -10.20 1.15
CA GLU A 357 4.04 -10.90 0.64
C GLU A 357 3.78 -10.49 -0.82
N GLY A 358 3.79 -11.44 -1.74
CA GLY A 358 3.46 -11.20 -3.15
C GLY A 358 1.96 -11.11 -3.40
N ALA A 359 1.58 -10.88 -4.66
CA ALA A 359 0.18 -11.05 -5.07
C ALA A 359 -0.29 -12.49 -4.77
N ALA A 360 -1.54 -12.64 -4.29
CA ALA A 360 -2.11 -13.93 -3.90
C ALA A 360 -1.91 -15.00 -5.00
N GLY A 361 -1.23 -16.09 -4.65
CA GLY A 361 -0.96 -17.21 -5.56
C GLY A 361 -1.95 -18.33 -5.26
N TYR A 362 -2.82 -18.69 -6.21
CA TYR A 362 -3.70 -19.83 -6.06
C TYR A 362 -2.87 -21.14 -5.97
N PHE A 363 -2.78 -21.75 -4.79
CA PHE A 363 -2.51 -23.18 -4.65
C PHE A 363 -3.77 -23.89 -4.16
N SER A 364 -4.40 -24.63 -5.07
CA SER A 364 -5.49 -25.52 -4.71
C SER A 364 -4.94 -26.85 -4.21
N TRP A 365 -5.23 -27.19 -2.95
CA TRP A 365 -5.56 -28.55 -2.51
C TRP A 365 -6.65 -28.43 -1.44
N GLN A 366 -7.89 -28.16 -1.89
CA GLN A 366 -9.08 -27.84 -1.08
C GLN A 366 -9.20 -28.68 0.22
N ALA A 367 -9.55 -28.07 1.36
CA ALA A 367 -10.97 -27.89 1.69
C ALA A 367 -11.37 -26.67 2.56
N ASP A 368 -10.48 -25.78 3.01
CA ASP A 368 -10.89 -24.60 3.80
C ASP A 368 -10.18 -23.31 3.32
N ASN A 369 -10.72 -22.74 2.23
CA ASN A 369 -10.20 -21.61 1.45
C ASN A 369 -9.87 -20.33 2.28
N TRP A 370 -8.60 -20.16 2.61
CA TRP A 370 -7.95 -18.85 2.72
C TRP A 370 -7.00 -18.68 1.51
N PRO A 371 -6.87 -17.49 0.90
CA PRO A 371 -5.84 -17.26 -0.11
C PRO A 371 -4.47 -17.43 0.56
N GLU A 372 -3.67 -18.40 0.11
CA GLU A 372 -2.27 -18.51 0.53
C GLU A 372 -1.46 -17.47 -0.25
N THR A 373 -0.87 -16.52 0.46
CA THR A 373 0.03 -15.53 -0.15
C THR A 373 1.41 -16.13 -0.30
N LEU A 374 1.96 -16.09 -1.52
CA LEU A 374 3.35 -16.50 -1.73
C LEU A 374 4.30 -15.40 -1.27
N ILE A 375 5.41 -15.78 -0.68
CA ILE A 375 6.37 -14.87 -0.04
C ILE A 375 7.67 -14.86 -0.84
N GLY A 376 8.19 -13.64 -1.09
CA GLY A 376 9.45 -13.37 -1.77
C GLY A 376 10.47 -12.70 -0.86
N LEU A 377 11.63 -12.34 -1.40
CA LEU A 377 12.66 -11.57 -0.70
C LEU A 377 12.99 -10.30 -1.47
N MET A 378 13.11 -9.19 -0.74
CA MET A 378 13.54 -7.90 -1.26
C MET A 378 14.66 -7.30 -0.40
N THR A 379 15.35 -6.29 -0.92
CA THR A 379 16.24 -5.47 -0.09
C THR A 379 15.44 -4.51 0.78
N THR A 380 16.05 -3.93 1.81
CA THR A 380 15.42 -2.88 2.64
C THR A 380 14.99 -1.63 1.84
N GLY A 381 15.59 -1.41 0.66
CA GLY A 381 15.19 -0.37 -0.28
C GLY A 381 14.10 -0.79 -1.28
N GLY A 382 13.41 -1.90 -1.02
CA GLY A 382 12.27 -2.37 -1.82
C GLY A 382 12.63 -3.11 -3.11
N LYS A 383 13.90 -3.43 -3.39
CA LYS A 383 14.26 -4.14 -4.62
C LYS A 383 14.05 -5.64 -4.50
N VAL A 384 13.20 -6.22 -5.35
CA VAL A 384 12.93 -7.66 -5.36
C VAL A 384 14.16 -8.45 -5.82
N VAL A 385 14.66 -9.35 -4.98
CA VAL A 385 15.82 -10.24 -5.29
C VAL A 385 15.40 -11.70 -5.52
N MET A 386 14.24 -12.08 -5.00
CA MET A 386 13.60 -13.39 -5.22
C MET A 386 12.09 -13.19 -5.31
N ASP A 387 11.49 -13.76 -6.34
CA ASP A 387 10.05 -13.73 -6.56
C ASP A 387 9.25 -14.42 -5.45
N PRO A 388 7.97 -14.05 -5.25
CA PRO A 388 7.10 -14.71 -4.31
C PRO A 388 6.76 -16.11 -4.80
N VAL A 389 7.53 -17.09 -4.31
CA VAL A 389 7.40 -18.51 -4.65
C VAL A 389 7.42 -19.42 -3.42
N CYS A 390 7.69 -18.86 -2.24
CA CYS A 390 7.70 -19.60 -0.99
C CYS A 390 6.30 -19.58 -0.36
N SER A 391 5.88 -20.69 0.22
CA SER A 391 4.68 -20.75 1.07
C SER A 391 4.93 -20.12 2.43
N GLU A 392 6.17 -20.18 2.91
CA GLU A 392 6.59 -19.57 4.17
C GLU A 392 8.05 -19.11 4.08
N ILE A 393 8.36 -17.97 4.71
CA ILE A 393 9.72 -17.53 4.99
C ILE A 393 9.78 -17.15 6.46
N SER A 394 10.62 -17.85 7.23
CA SER A 394 10.73 -17.63 8.67
C SER A 394 12.20 -17.53 9.10
N ARG A 395 12.44 -16.88 10.25
CA ARG A 395 13.78 -16.87 10.83
C ARG A 395 14.03 -18.17 11.56
N LEU A 396 15.15 -18.80 11.24
CA LEU A 396 15.57 -19.99 11.95
C LEU A 396 15.96 -19.62 13.39
N TYR A 397 15.48 -20.38 14.36
CA TYR A 397 15.80 -20.18 15.77
C TYR A 397 16.05 -21.53 16.46
N TYR A 398 16.55 -21.47 17.68
CA TYR A 398 16.66 -22.62 18.57
C TYR A 398 16.40 -22.23 20.00
N THR A 399 16.01 -23.19 20.84
CA THR A 399 15.84 -22.95 22.27
C THR A 399 17.06 -23.50 23.01
N ASP A 400 17.74 -22.68 23.80
CA ASP A 400 18.95 -23.07 24.56
C ASP A 400 18.62 -23.84 25.84
N ASP A 401 19.62 -24.39 26.53
CA ASP A 401 19.39 -25.24 27.70
C ASP A 401 18.63 -24.56 28.86
N ALA A 402 18.60 -23.21 28.91
CA ALA A 402 17.80 -22.45 29.87
C ALA A 402 16.31 -22.36 29.49
N GLY A 403 15.97 -22.67 28.24
CA GLY A 403 14.61 -22.50 27.71
C GLY A 403 14.42 -21.20 26.93
N ASP A 404 15.48 -20.43 26.71
CA ASP A 404 15.41 -19.17 25.98
C ASP A 404 15.56 -19.39 24.48
N SER A 405 14.76 -18.69 23.68
CA SER A 405 14.83 -18.73 22.22
C SER A 405 15.93 -17.81 21.69
N GLN A 406 16.76 -18.36 20.81
CA GLN A 406 17.89 -17.70 20.15
C GLN A 406 17.66 -17.71 18.64
N THR A 407 17.62 -16.54 18.00
CA THR A 407 17.47 -16.41 16.55
C THR A 407 18.82 -16.56 15.85
N LEU A 408 18.80 -17.16 14.67
CA LEU A 408 19.95 -17.26 13.76
C LEU A 408 19.76 -16.28 12.60
N PRO A 409 20.84 -15.70 12.04
CA PRO A 409 20.78 -14.79 10.90
C PRO A 409 20.59 -15.55 9.57
N VAL A 410 19.63 -16.48 9.57
CA VAL A 410 19.34 -17.40 8.46
C VAL A 410 17.83 -17.50 8.27
N TRP A 411 17.41 -17.31 7.03
CA TRP A 411 16.05 -17.57 6.57
C TRP A 411 15.86 -19.06 6.28
N GLU A 412 14.77 -19.60 6.79
CA GLU A 412 14.16 -20.84 6.33
C GLU A 412 13.15 -20.49 5.25
N LEU A 413 13.38 -21.00 4.04
CA LEU A 413 12.53 -20.77 2.87
C LEU A 413 11.79 -22.06 2.57
N GLU A 414 10.47 -22.04 2.69
CA GLU A 414 9.63 -23.19 2.42
C GLU A 414 8.91 -23.04 1.08
N LYS A 415 8.96 -24.07 0.24
CA LYS A 415 8.27 -24.12 -1.06
C LYS A 415 7.55 -25.45 -1.23
N GLY A 416 6.24 -25.40 -1.46
CA GLY A 416 5.45 -26.59 -1.81
C GLY A 416 5.96 -27.25 -3.10
N ASP A 417 6.16 -28.58 -3.07
CA ASP A 417 6.51 -29.37 -4.24
C ASP A 417 5.80 -30.74 -4.17
N PRO A 418 4.66 -30.93 -4.86
CA PRO A 418 3.90 -32.17 -4.76
C PRO A 418 4.59 -33.39 -5.42
N GLU A 419 5.63 -33.19 -6.25
CA GLU A 419 6.37 -34.29 -6.88
C GLU A 419 7.62 -34.70 -6.09
N ARG A 420 8.24 -33.76 -5.38
CA ARG A 420 9.51 -33.96 -4.66
C ARG A 420 9.41 -33.80 -3.14
N GLY A 421 8.31 -33.23 -2.64
CA GLY A 421 8.08 -32.91 -1.24
C GLY A 421 7.42 -34.04 -0.44
N SER A 422 8.07 -34.40 0.68
CA SER A 422 7.50 -34.91 1.96
C SER A 422 8.60 -35.60 2.79
N PRO A 423 8.64 -35.41 4.13
CA PRO A 423 7.46 -35.50 5.00
C PRO A 423 7.30 -34.42 6.07
N GLY A 424 6.03 -34.17 6.35
CA GLY A 424 5.47 -32.99 7.00
C GLY A 424 4.28 -32.53 6.17
N ASN A 425 4.26 -31.24 5.82
CA ASN A 425 3.24 -30.55 5.03
C ASN A 425 3.38 -30.69 3.49
N GLY A 426 4.38 -31.42 2.98
CA GLY A 426 4.59 -31.60 1.54
C GLY A 426 5.47 -30.54 0.88
N ALA A 427 6.23 -29.77 1.66
CA ALA A 427 7.16 -28.77 1.15
C ALA A 427 8.64 -29.22 1.14
N LEU A 428 9.45 -28.47 0.40
CA LEU A 428 10.90 -28.51 0.43
C LEU A 428 11.42 -27.22 1.06
N ILE A 429 12.51 -27.35 1.82
CA ILE A 429 13.16 -26.26 2.51
C ILE A 429 14.50 -25.93 1.84
N ALA A 430 14.75 -24.64 1.66
CA ALA A 430 16.06 -24.06 1.41
C ALA A 430 16.45 -23.14 2.59
N LEU A 431 17.74 -22.95 2.79
CA LEU A 431 18.29 -22.03 3.80
C LEU A 431 19.02 -20.91 3.08
N ALA A 432 18.84 -19.67 3.54
CA ALA A 432 19.55 -18.51 3.00
C ALA A 432 20.08 -17.63 4.13
N ALA A 433 21.26 -17.06 3.96
CA ALA A 433 21.74 -16.01 4.85
C ALA A 433 20.76 -14.84 4.86
N GLN A 434 20.60 -14.18 6.01
CA GLN A 434 19.71 -13.02 6.11
C GLN A 434 20.13 -11.85 5.20
N ASP A 435 21.40 -11.78 4.83
CA ASP A 435 21.96 -10.80 3.89
C ASP A 435 22.03 -11.31 2.44
N GLY A 436 21.56 -12.53 2.19
CA GLY A 436 21.61 -13.21 0.89
C GLY A 436 23.02 -13.61 0.42
N SER A 437 24.04 -13.58 1.28
CA SER A 437 25.42 -13.92 0.91
C SER A 437 25.62 -15.39 0.52
N TRP A 438 24.77 -16.29 1.01
CA TRP A 438 24.73 -17.70 0.63
C TRP A 438 23.30 -18.25 0.67
N VAL A 439 23.07 -19.33 -0.07
CA VAL A 439 21.78 -20.03 -0.15
C VAL A 439 21.97 -21.48 -0.54
N THR A 440 21.12 -22.37 -0.03
CA THR A 440 21.06 -23.78 -0.44
C THR A 440 19.97 -24.01 -1.50
N GLU A 441 19.99 -25.17 -2.14
CA GLU A 441 18.85 -25.58 -2.98
C GLU A 441 17.64 -25.98 -2.11
N PHE A 442 16.43 -25.89 -2.68
CA PHE A 442 15.22 -26.48 -2.09
C PHE A 442 15.34 -28.00 -2.16
N ARG A 443 15.68 -28.62 -1.04
CA ARG A 443 15.92 -30.08 -0.98
C ARG A 443 15.70 -30.71 0.39
N TYR A 444 15.65 -29.90 1.45
CA TYR A 444 15.53 -30.42 2.80
C TYR A 444 14.06 -30.67 3.13
N TRP A 445 13.81 -31.70 3.92
CA TRP A 445 12.50 -32.06 4.44
C TRP A 445 12.22 -31.42 5.80
N GLY A 446 13.27 -31.01 6.49
CA GLY A 446 13.19 -30.28 7.74
C GLY A 446 14.55 -29.80 8.17
N VAL A 447 14.56 -28.72 8.94
CA VAL A 447 15.76 -28.08 9.46
C VAL A 447 15.58 -27.75 10.94
N LYS A 448 16.67 -27.55 11.66
CA LYS A 448 16.65 -27.08 13.05
C LYS A 448 17.92 -26.29 13.35
N GLY A 449 17.75 -25.05 13.80
CA GLY A 449 18.85 -24.28 14.35
C GLY A 449 19.39 -24.92 15.64
N THR A 450 20.68 -24.76 15.91
CA THR A 450 21.32 -25.16 17.17
C THR A 450 22.52 -24.25 17.46
N PRO A 451 23.07 -24.24 18.69
CA PRO A 451 24.31 -23.49 18.99
C PRO A 451 25.53 -23.87 18.16
N VAL A 452 25.54 -25.06 17.53
CA VAL A 452 26.71 -25.62 16.84
C VAL A 452 26.61 -25.59 15.31
N GLY A 453 25.50 -25.08 14.78
CA GLY A 453 25.16 -25.04 13.37
C GLY A 453 23.69 -25.37 13.11
N ILE A 454 23.36 -25.67 11.86
CA ILE A 454 21.99 -25.97 11.42
C ILE A 454 21.91 -27.44 11.06
N PHE A 455 21.05 -28.18 11.75
CA PHE A 455 20.71 -29.53 11.31
C PHE A 455 19.70 -29.45 10.18
N ALA A 456 19.92 -30.20 9.11
CA ALA A 456 19.02 -30.25 7.96
C ALA A 456 18.96 -31.70 7.47
N GLY A 457 17.80 -32.22 7.10
CA GLY A 457 17.68 -33.59 6.59
C GLY A 457 17.01 -33.65 5.24
N ASP A 458 17.40 -34.64 4.44
CA ASP A 458 16.71 -35.03 3.21
C ASP A 458 16.38 -36.53 3.24
N GLY A 459 15.89 -37.08 2.13
CA GLY A 459 15.59 -38.51 2.03
C GLY A 459 16.77 -39.47 2.13
N HIS A 460 18.00 -38.97 2.33
CA HIS A 460 19.21 -39.78 2.33
C HIS A 460 20.04 -39.66 3.62
N LYS A 461 20.22 -38.44 4.14
CA LYS A 461 21.05 -38.21 5.33
C LYS A 461 20.63 -36.97 6.11
N LEU A 462 21.08 -36.93 7.36
CA LEU A 462 21.08 -35.73 8.20
C LEU A 462 22.42 -35.00 8.02
N TYR A 463 22.36 -33.70 7.83
CA TYR A 463 23.50 -32.79 7.68
C TYR A 463 23.58 -31.88 8.89
N LEU A 464 24.80 -31.53 9.28
CA LEU A 464 25.09 -30.37 10.11
C LEU A 464 25.76 -29.33 9.21
N LEU A 465 25.10 -28.21 8.99
CA LEU A 465 25.55 -27.10 8.16
C LEU A 465 26.14 -25.98 9.02
N ARG A 466 27.10 -25.26 8.47
CA ARG A 466 27.63 -24.03 9.06
C ARG A 466 26.66 -22.88 8.82
N GLN A 467 26.36 -22.12 9.87
CA GLN A 467 25.52 -20.93 9.75
C GLN A 467 26.20 -19.81 8.94
N GLU A 468 27.54 -19.79 8.89
CA GLU A 468 28.30 -18.70 8.30
C GLU A 468 28.30 -18.73 6.77
N ASP A 469 28.22 -19.92 6.16
CA ASP A 469 28.36 -20.11 4.72
C ASP A 469 27.46 -21.21 4.12
N GLY A 470 26.60 -21.83 4.93
CA GLY A 470 25.70 -22.91 4.51
C GLY A 470 26.40 -24.22 4.14
N THR A 471 27.72 -24.33 4.31
CA THR A 471 28.48 -25.52 3.89
C THR A 471 28.34 -26.68 4.88
N GLU A 472 28.46 -27.90 4.37
CA GLU A 472 28.42 -29.12 5.18
C GLU A 472 29.61 -29.17 6.16
N LYS A 473 29.33 -29.17 7.46
CA LYS A 473 30.29 -29.41 8.55
C LYS A 473 30.44 -30.91 8.82
N ALA A 474 29.33 -31.65 8.81
CA ALA A 474 29.26 -33.09 8.97
C ALA A 474 27.96 -33.66 8.38
N SER A 475 27.89 -34.97 8.17
CA SER A 475 26.65 -35.66 7.82
C SER A 475 26.64 -37.13 8.23
N TRP A 476 25.44 -37.68 8.41
CA TRP A 476 25.20 -39.05 8.86
C TRP A 476 24.02 -39.65 8.09
N SER A 477 24.19 -40.86 7.55
CA SER A 477 23.05 -41.57 6.96
C SER A 477 22.02 -41.92 8.03
N TRP A 478 20.75 -42.03 7.63
CA TRP A 478 19.68 -42.41 8.55
C TRP A 478 19.95 -43.77 9.22
N ASP A 479 20.53 -44.73 8.49
CA ASP A 479 20.98 -46.01 9.03
C ASP A 479 22.05 -45.87 10.12
N GLN A 480 23.02 -44.95 9.96
CA GLN A 480 24.04 -44.67 10.98
C GLN A 480 23.43 -44.12 12.26
N LEU A 481 22.33 -43.35 12.13
CA LEU A 481 21.59 -42.79 13.24
C LEU A 481 20.59 -43.77 13.88
N GLY A 482 20.43 -44.97 13.31
CA GLY A 482 19.45 -45.96 13.77
C GLY A 482 18.00 -45.60 13.40
N ILE A 483 17.80 -44.73 12.42
CA ILE A 483 16.49 -44.23 11.97
C ILE A 483 16.11 -44.97 10.67
N ALA A 484 15.18 -45.92 10.78
CA ALA A 484 14.76 -46.74 9.64
C ALA A 484 13.71 -46.07 8.74
N ARG A 485 13.00 -45.07 9.27
CA ARG A 485 11.96 -44.31 8.58
C ARG A 485 12.26 -42.82 8.71
N PRO A 486 13.17 -42.27 7.88
CA PRO A 486 13.47 -40.85 7.91
C PRO A 486 12.22 -40.00 7.70
N GLU A 487 11.20 -40.56 7.04
CA GLU A 487 9.94 -39.88 6.82
C GLU A 487 9.11 -39.63 8.08
N SER A 488 9.45 -40.29 9.18
CA SER A 488 8.81 -40.11 10.49
C SER A 488 9.68 -39.31 11.46
N PHE A 489 10.76 -38.69 10.96
CA PHE A 489 11.64 -37.89 11.80
C PHE A 489 10.89 -36.66 12.35
N PRO A 490 10.96 -36.37 13.66
CA PRO A 490 10.11 -35.34 14.27
C PRO A 490 10.71 -33.94 14.09
N TRP A 491 10.62 -33.38 12.89
CA TRP A 491 11.13 -32.04 12.57
C TRP A 491 10.49 -30.95 13.43
N PHE A 492 9.15 -30.86 13.37
CA PHE A 492 8.32 -29.91 14.11
C PHE A 492 6.95 -30.52 14.33
N THR A 493 6.67 -31.00 15.54
CA THR A 493 5.34 -31.56 15.88
C THR A 493 4.46 -30.55 16.61
N GLY A 494 5.02 -29.39 16.98
CA GLY A 494 4.42 -28.46 17.94
C GLY A 494 4.51 -28.94 19.39
N ASP A 495 4.95 -30.19 19.62
CA ASP A 495 5.18 -30.76 20.94
C ASP A 495 6.69 -30.82 21.22
N ALA A 496 7.14 -30.10 22.25
CA ALA A 496 8.54 -30.08 22.66
C ALA A 496 9.04 -31.42 23.23
N TYR A 497 8.16 -32.35 23.61
CA TYR A 497 8.56 -33.70 24.01
C TYR A 497 8.92 -34.58 22.82
N GLU A 498 8.43 -34.25 21.63
CA GLU A 498 8.60 -35.06 20.43
C GLU A 498 9.52 -34.39 19.41
N THR A 499 9.50 -33.06 19.34
CA THR A 499 10.26 -32.26 18.37
C THR A 499 11.77 -32.41 18.57
N ALA A 500 12.47 -32.73 17.47
CA ALA A 500 13.93 -32.75 17.41
C ALA A 500 14.51 -31.38 17.75
N GLN A 501 15.47 -31.33 18.67
CA GLN A 501 15.97 -30.08 19.22
C GLN A 501 17.34 -30.23 19.89
N TRP A 502 17.99 -29.11 20.14
CA TRP A 502 19.19 -29.06 20.96
C TRP A 502 18.85 -29.26 22.45
N TYR A 503 19.65 -30.07 23.15
CA TYR A 503 19.57 -30.21 24.61
C TYR A 503 20.87 -30.76 25.19
N ASP A 504 21.41 -30.09 26.21
CA ASP A 504 22.52 -30.54 27.06
C ASP A 504 23.74 -31.03 26.26
N GLY A 505 24.14 -30.23 25.26
CA GLY A 505 25.30 -30.51 24.41
C GLY A 505 25.08 -31.52 23.28
N GLY A 506 23.88 -32.09 23.14
CA GLY A 506 23.53 -33.03 22.08
C GLY A 506 22.31 -32.60 21.26
N PHE A 507 22.11 -33.26 20.13
CA PHE A 507 20.92 -33.09 19.29
C PHE A 507 19.95 -34.25 19.50
N PHE A 508 18.79 -33.97 20.09
CA PHE A 508 17.72 -34.95 20.28
C PHE A 508 17.11 -35.31 18.92
N LEU A 509 17.16 -36.60 18.58
CA LEU A 509 16.67 -37.15 17.30
C LEU A 509 15.22 -37.66 17.38
N GLY A 510 14.56 -37.54 18.53
CA GLY A 510 13.25 -38.14 18.78
C GLY A 510 13.30 -39.40 19.65
N CYS A 511 12.11 -39.85 20.04
CA CYS A 511 11.91 -41.16 20.65
C CYS A 511 11.77 -42.23 19.56
N TRP A 512 12.36 -43.41 19.75
CA TRP A 512 12.38 -44.50 18.79
C TRP A 512 12.25 -45.85 19.51
N GLY A 513 12.04 -46.94 18.75
CA GLY A 513 11.84 -48.30 19.26
C GLY A 513 10.42 -48.83 19.00
N GLU A 514 10.16 -50.10 19.32
CA GLU A 514 8.84 -50.72 19.07
C GLU A 514 7.69 -50.02 19.83
N ASN A 515 7.99 -49.37 20.95
CA ASN A 515 7.03 -48.64 21.79
C ASN A 515 7.46 -47.19 22.05
N TRP A 516 8.31 -46.59 21.20
CA TRP A 516 8.83 -45.23 21.39
C TRP A 516 9.52 -45.03 22.75
N ASP A 517 10.23 -46.07 23.22
CA ASP A 517 10.74 -46.18 24.59
C ASP A 517 12.18 -45.67 24.76
N LYS A 518 12.85 -45.30 23.66
CA LYS A 518 14.24 -44.82 23.67
C LYS A 518 14.36 -43.44 23.05
N ALA A 519 14.75 -42.45 23.83
CA ALA A 519 15.15 -41.14 23.32
C ALA A 519 16.59 -41.22 22.78
N LEU A 520 16.80 -40.85 21.52
CA LEU A 520 18.11 -40.88 20.87
C LEU A 520 18.73 -39.48 20.83
N PHE A 521 20.03 -39.40 21.08
CA PHE A 521 20.81 -38.15 21.06
C PHE A 521 22.07 -38.32 20.22
N LEU A 522 22.28 -37.40 19.28
CA LEU A 522 23.49 -37.31 18.47
C LEU A 522 24.47 -36.32 19.10
N ASP A 523 25.70 -36.76 19.34
CA ASP A 523 26.82 -35.88 19.60
C ASP A 523 27.37 -35.35 18.25
N PRO A 524 27.27 -34.03 17.98
CA PRO A 524 27.70 -33.44 16.71
C PRO A 524 29.21 -33.45 16.50
N GLU A 525 30.03 -33.57 17.56
CA GLU A 525 31.49 -33.57 17.47
C GLU A 525 32.03 -34.96 17.16
N THR A 526 31.50 -35.98 17.83
CA THR A 526 31.97 -37.37 17.69
C THR A 526 31.18 -38.18 16.66
N GLY A 527 29.93 -37.78 16.40
CA GLY A 527 28.98 -38.56 15.60
C GLY A 527 28.40 -39.77 16.32
N GLU A 528 28.64 -39.91 17.63
CA GLU A 528 28.09 -41.00 18.44
C GLU A 528 26.60 -40.76 18.73
N VAL A 529 25.79 -41.80 18.57
CA VAL A 529 24.38 -41.80 18.99
C VAL A 529 24.23 -42.53 20.30
N THR A 530 23.75 -41.82 21.31
CA THR A 530 23.43 -42.37 22.63
C THR A 530 21.92 -42.52 22.79
N ALA A 531 21.50 -43.39 23.73
CA ALA A 531 20.10 -43.64 24.01
C ALA A 531 19.83 -43.60 25.51
N LEU A 532 18.72 -42.99 25.90
CA LEU A 532 18.17 -43.03 27.26
C LEU A 532 16.69 -43.41 27.24
N ALA A 533 16.10 -43.77 28.38
CA ALA A 533 14.70 -44.14 28.44
C ALA A 533 13.82 -42.91 28.13
N ALA A 534 12.80 -43.05 27.26
CA ALA A 534 11.95 -41.93 26.86
C ALA A 534 11.34 -41.17 28.07
N GLN A 535 11.02 -41.88 29.16
CA GLN A 535 10.55 -41.25 30.39
C GLN A 535 11.58 -40.30 31.02
N ASP A 536 12.87 -40.66 31.00
CA ASP A 536 13.93 -39.80 31.52
C ASP A 536 14.06 -38.51 30.67
N TRP A 537 13.76 -38.58 29.36
CA TRP A 537 13.68 -37.41 28.50
C TRP A 537 12.48 -36.53 28.85
N TYR A 538 11.30 -37.13 29.01
CA TYR A 538 10.09 -36.38 29.37
C TYR A 538 10.26 -35.65 30.71
N ASP A 539 10.86 -36.30 31.71
CA ASP A 539 11.14 -35.68 33.00
C ASP A 539 12.12 -34.49 32.86
N ARG A 540 13.10 -34.56 31.95
CA ARG A 540 14.06 -33.48 31.67
C ARG A 540 13.40 -32.27 31.02
N ILE A 541 12.59 -32.47 29.98
CA ILE A 541 11.89 -31.38 29.30
C ILE A 541 10.84 -30.75 30.22
N GLN A 542 10.09 -31.56 30.96
CA GLN A 542 9.11 -31.07 31.93
C GLN A 542 9.76 -30.18 32.99
N LYS A 543 10.98 -30.52 33.41
CA LYS A 543 11.75 -29.69 34.34
C LYS A 543 12.18 -28.36 33.73
N ARG A 544 12.70 -28.35 32.50
CA ARG A 544 13.08 -27.11 31.78
C ARG A 544 11.92 -26.12 31.73
N TYR A 545 10.70 -26.61 31.46
CA TYR A 545 9.48 -25.79 31.48
C TYR A 545 9.08 -25.29 32.87
N GLN A 546 9.26 -26.09 33.91
CA GLN A 546 8.96 -25.67 35.28
C GLN A 546 9.94 -24.61 35.80
N ASP A 547 11.18 -24.65 35.31
CA ASP A 547 12.23 -23.71 35.68
C ASP A 547 12.16 -22.40 34.84
N THR A 548 11.34 -22.33 33.78
CA THR A 548 11.15 -21.12 32.96
C THR A 548 10.40 -20.03 33.74
N LEU A 549 11.00 -18.84 33.84
CA LEU A 549 10.40 -17.68 34.52
C LEU A 549 9.52 -16.87 33.56
N TRP A 550 8.35 -16.43 34.03
CA TRP A 550 7.42 -15.57 33.31
C TRP A 550 6.99 -14.37 34.16
N TRP A 551 6.55 -13.29 33.50
CA TRP A 551 6.03 -12.10 34.17
C TRP A 551 4.61 -12.30 34.67
N ASP A 552 4.38 -12.09 35.95
CA ASP A 552 3.04 -12.05 36.56
C ASP A 552 2.61 -10.60 36.82
N SER A 553 1.36 -10.26 36.51
CA SER A 553 0.79 -8.93 36.76
C SER A 553 -0.47 -9.01 37.63
N LYS A 554 -0.57 -8.09 38.59
CA LYS A 554 -1.72 -7.97 39.51
C LYS A 554 -2.12 -6.51 39.67
N THR A 555 -3.42 -6.24 39.63
CA THR A 555 -4.00 -4.95 40.02
C THR A 555 -4.67 -5.07 41.38
N ASP A 556 -4.59 -4.04 42.21
CA ASP A 556 -5.17 -4.04 43.56
C ASP A 556 -6.58 -3.46 43.65
N GLY A 557 -7.17 -3.08 42.50
CA GLY A 557 -8.47 -2.41 42.41
C GLY A 557 -8.48 -0.97 42.98
N GLN A 558 -7.34 -0.45 43.42
CA GLN A 558 -7.16 0.91 43.95
C GLN A 558 -6.22 1.75 43.05
N GLY A 559 -5.95 1.26 41.83
CA GLY A 559 -5.10 1.92 40.84
C GLY A 559 -3.60 1.68 41.03
N GLN A 560 -3.18 0.63 41.75
CA GLN A 560 -1.80 0.14 41.71
C GLN A 560 -1.68 -1.13 40.87
N VAL A 561 -0.56 -1.23 40.16
CA VAL A 561 -0.15 -2.41 39.41
C VAL A 561 1.10 -2.97 40.10
N THR A 562 1.14 -4.30 40.25
CA THR A 562 2.31 -5.03 40.72
C THR A 562 2.75 -6.04 39.66
N LEU A 563 3.99 -5.91 39.20
CA LEU A 563 4.63 -6.81 38.24
C LEU A 563 5.67 -7.66 38.98
N THR A 564 5.72 -8.97 38.71
CA THR A 564 6.66 -9.89 39.34
C THR A 564 7.37 -10.75 38.30
N TYR A 565 8.68 -10.89 38.42
CA TYR A 565 9.49 -11.80 37.60
C TYR A 565 10.47 -12.54 38.51
N GLY A 566 10.26 -13.85 38.70
CA GLY A 566 11.00 -14.62 39.68
C GLY A 566 10.86 -14.03 41.10
N THR A 567 11.96 -13.49 41.65
CA THR A 567 11.97 -12.84 42.98
C THR A 567 11.82 -11.32 42.93
N ASP A 568 11.92 -10.72 41.75
CA ASP A 568 11.81 -9.27 41.57
C ASP A 568 10.34 -8.85 41.53
N SER A 569 10.02 -7.74 42.18
CA SER A 569 8.65 -7.21 42.26
C SER A 569 8.66 -5.69 42.18
N PHE A 570 7.79 -5.15 41.32
CA PHE A 570 7.68 -3.73 41.02
C PHE A 570 6.23 -3.28 41.22
N THR A 571 6.00 -2.28 42.06
CA THR A 571 4.67 -1.73 42.32
C THR A 571 4.63 -0.23 42.07
N PHE A 572 3.67 0.24 41.28
CA PHE A 572 3.50 1.64 40.95
C PHE A 572 2.05 1.97 40.56
N PRO A 573 1.64 3.25 40.55
CA PRO A 573 0.31 3.67 40.11
C PRO A 573 0.06 3.35 38.64
N SER A 574 -1.11 2.80 38.31
CA SER A 574 -1.55 2.60 36.94
C SER A 574 -1.78 3.95 36.24
N PRO A 575 -1.32 4.13 34.99
CA PRO A 575 -1.65 5.31 34.18
C PRO A 575 -3.11 5.31 33.70
N LEU A 576 -3.81 4.17 33.72
CA LEU A 576 -5.21 4.02 33.31
C LEU A 576 -6.12 3.58 34.48
N PRO A 577 -7.39 4.05 34.54
CA PRO A 577 -8.23 3.97 35.76
C PRO A 577 -9.02 2.66 36.02
N GLU A 578 -8.82 1.55 35.28
CA GLU A 578 -9.64 0.32 35.38
C GLU A 578 -8.87 -0.99 35.62
N GLU A 579 -9.59 -2.12 35.76
CA GLU A 579 -9.03 -3.49 35.88
C GLU A 579 -8.32 -3.89 34.57
N GLU A 580 -7.03 -3.57 34.48
CA GLU A 580 -6.19 -3.91 33.34
C GLU A 580 -5.20 -5.03 33.67
N PHE A 581 -4.81 -5.78 32.65
CA PHE A 581 -3.76 -6.80 32.73
C PHE A 581 -2.55 -6.33 31.91
N PRO A 582 -1.74 -5.39 32.45
CA PRO A 582 -0.56 -4.95 31.74
C PRO A 582 0.41 -6.12 31.59
N TYR A 583 1.14 -6.10 30.49
CA TYR A 583 2.19 -7.08 30.23
C TYR A 583 3.53 -6.37 30.02
N VAL A 584 4.60 -7.10 30.33
CA VAL A 584 5.97 -6.60 30.15
C VAL A 584 6.52 -7.15 28.85
N THR A 585 7.16 -6.27 28.08
CA THR A 585 7.80 -6.63 26.82
C THR A 585 9.14 -5.89 26.67
N GLY A 586 10.08 -6.49 25.94
CA GLY A 586 11.40 -5.88 25.69
C GLY A 586 12.23 -5.70 26.97
N GLY A 587 11.95 -6.51 27.99
CA GLY A 587 12.65 -6.52 29.27
C GLY A 587 12.13 -5.52 30.30
N ASP A 588 11.66 -4.33 29.88
CA ASP A 588 11.32 -3.26 30.82
C ASP A 588 10.11 -2.38 30.44
N ARG A 589 9.50 -2.57 29.25
CA ARG A 589 8.31 -1.81 28.85
C ARG A 589 7.06 -2.48 29.39
N VAL A 590 6.25 -1.69 30.07
CA VAL A 590 4.95 -2.10 30.60
C VAL A 590 3.88 -1.50 29.73
N ILE A 591 3.14 -2.36 29.03
CA ILE A 591 2.08 -1.98 28.10
C ILE A 591 0.74 -1.97 28.82
N PHE A 592 0.02 -0.85 28.70
CA PHE A 592 -1.34 -0.67 29.19
C PHE A 592 -2.27 -0.47 28.00
N ASN A 593 -3.25 -1.36 27.87
CA ASN A 593 -4.38 -1.22 26.97
C ASN A 593 -5.62 -1.45 27.81
N ASP A 594 -6.60 -0.55 27.71
CA ASP A 594 -7.85 -0.75 28.43
C ASP A 594 -8.63 -1.94 27.85
N THR A 595 -9.62 -2.41 28.62
CA THR A 595 -10.41 -3.59 28.25
C THR A 595 -11.33 -3.35 27.05
N GLN A 596 -11.58 -2.08 26.70
CA GLN A 596 -12.42 -1.69 25.57
C GLN A 596 -11.62 -1.50 24.27
N GLY A 597 -10.28 -1.38 24.37
CA GLY A 597 -9.38 -1.10 23.25
C GLY A 597 -9.31 0.38 22.85
N ASP A 598 -9.85 1.27 23.68
CA ASP A 598 -10.04 2.69 23.36
C ASP A 598 -8.93 3.58 23.92
N ARG A 599 -8.19 3.10 24.93
CA ARG A 599 -7.09 3.86 25.55
C ARG A 599 -5.87 3.00 25.81
N CYS A 600 -4.72 3.63 25.71
CA CYS A 600 -3.43 2.99 25.95
C CYS A 600 -2.44 3.92 26.65
N ALA A 601 -1.43 3.32 27.27
CA ALA A 601 -0.25 4.00 27.83
C ALA A 601 0.95 3.05 27.87
N VAL A 602 2.16 3.60 28.00
CA VAL A 602 3.39 2.81 28.19
C VAL A 602 4.24 3.41 29.29
N SER A 603 4.76 2.56 30.18
CA SER A 603 5.69 2.97 31.23
C SER A 603 6.88 2.02 31.32
N LEU A 604 7.87 2.38 32.13
CA LEU A 604 8.95 1.50 32.57
C LEU A 604 8.52 0.70 33.81
N LEU A 605 9.26 -0.36 34.16
CA LEU A 605 9.05 -1.15 35.39
C LEU A 605 8.99 -0.32 36.68
N ASN A 606 9.58 0.87 36.72
CA ASN A 606 9.55 1.78 37.87
C ASN A 606 8.35 2.75 37.85
N GLY A 607 7.43 2.62 36.89
CA GLY A 607 6.27 3.50 36.71
C GLY A 607 6.59 4.82 36.01
N GLN A 608 7.81 5.04 35.52
CA GLN A 608 8.12 6.23 34.72
C GLN A 608 7.41 6.14 33.37
N GLU A 609 6.67 7.20 33.03
CA GLU A 609 5.95 7.31 31.76
C GLU A 609 6.92 7.32 30.56
N VAL A 610 6.58 6.54 29.54
CA VAL A 610 7.22 6.52 28.22
C VAL A 610 6.24 7.08 27.20
N LEU A 611 4.99 6.59 27.22
CA LEU A 611 3.90 7.06 26.39
C LEU A 611 2.73 7.47 27.31
N PRO A 612 2.32 8.75 27.31
CA PRO A 612 1.21 9.20 28.13
C PRO A 612 -0.10 8.53 27.72
N ALA A 613 -1.03 8.46 28.67
CA ALA A 613 -2.35 7.94 28.43
C ALA A 613 -3.06 8.70 27.30
N GLN A 614 -3.44 7.97 26.26
CA GLN A 614 -4.07 8.53 25.05
C GLN A 614 -5.08 7.56 24.45
N ASP A 615 -5.83 8.03 23.47
CA ASP A 615 -6.81 7.21 22.75
C ASP A 615 -6.12 6.25 21.77
N GLY A 616 -6.64 5.03 21.65
CA GLY A 616 -6.15 3.95 20.79
C GLY A 616 -5.56 2.77 21.57
N GLN A 617 -5.02 1.81 20.84
CA GLN A 617 -4.39 0.59 21.38
C GLN A 617 -2.91 0.57 21.02
N VAL A 618 -2.02 0.34 21.98
CA VAL A 618 -0.58 0.28 21.75
C VAL A 618 -0.09 -1.16 21.62
N GLU A 619 0.78 -1.37 20.64
CA GLU A 619 1.50 -2.61 20.39
C GLU A 619 3.01 -2.33 20.38
N ALA A 620 3.78 -3.26 20.95
CA ALA A 620 5.24 -3.19 20.91
C ALA A 620 5.73 -4.02 19.73
N LEU A 621 6.33 -3.36 18.75
CA LEU A 621 6.92 -4.01 17.59
C LEU A 621 8.41 -4.22 17.86
N GLN A 622 8.85 -5.48 17.98
CA GLN A 622 10.23 -5.81 18.34
C GLN A 622 10.97 -6.51 17.20
N GLY A 623 12.10 -5.95 16.79
CA GLY A 623 13.08 -6.59 15.93
C GLY A 623 14.44 -6.68 16.62
N ASP A 624 15.39 -7.38 16.00
CA ASP A 624 16.72 -7.61 16.58
C ASP A 624 17.52 -6.31 16.78
N GLU A 625 17.34 -5.32 15.90
CA GLU A 625 18.12 -4.08 15.90
C GLU A 625 17.36 -2.88 16.47
N ALA A 626 16.03 -2.87 16.32
CA ALA A 626 15.18 -1.76 16.71
C ALA A 626 13.84 -2.25 17.25
N SER A 627 13.25 -1.45 18.12
CA SER A 627 11.92 -1.68 18.66
C SER A 627 11.11 -0.39 18.63
N TRP A 628 9.83 -0.51 18.35
CA TRP A 628 8.91 0.60 18.12
C TRP A 628 7.63 0.38 18.93
N LEU A 629 6.95 1.47 19.26
CA LEU A 629 5.60 1.44 19.81
C LEU A 629 4.65 1.93 18.73
N ALA A 630 3.63 1.14 18.42
CA ALA A 630 2.62 1.50 17.43
C ALA A 630 1.26 1.69 18.11
N VAL A 631 0.68 2.88 18.01
CA VAL A 631 -0.66 3.16 18.52
C VAL A 631 -1.66 3.08 17.38
N ARG A 632 -2.49 2.05 17.40
CA ARG A 632 -3.62 1.85 16.50
C ARG A 632 -4.78 2.75 16.90
N LYS A 633 -5.31 3.52 15.95
CA LYS A 633 -6.47 4.39 16.12
C LYS A 633 -7.52 4.10 15.07
N ASP A 634 -8.77 4.47 15.37
CA ASP A 634 -9.90 4.35 14.45
C ASP A 634 -9.99 2.97 13.77
N GLN A 635 -9.91 1.91 14.60
CA GLN A 635 -9.96 0.51 14.17
C GLN A 635 -8.91 0.13 13.10
N GLY A 636 -7.75 0.79 13.09
CA GLY A 636 -6.68 0.52 12.13
C GLY A 636 -6.58 1.51 10.97
N ARG A 637 -7.52 2.46 10.84
CA ARG A 637 -7.41 3.50 9.80
C ARG A 637 -6.20 4.41 10.00
N GLN A 638 -5.70 4.53 11.22
CA GLN A 638 -4.51 5.32 11.51
C GLN A 638 -3.57 4.61 12.49
N TRP A 639 -2.27 4.69 12.23
CA TRP A 639 -1.21 4.15 13.07
C TRP A 639 -0.18 5.23 13.40
N ASN A 640 -0.04 5.56 14.69
CA ASN A 640 1.01 6.45 15.17
C ASN A 640 2.20 5.64 15.64
N ILE A 641 3.36 5.84 15.02
CA ILE A 641 4.58 5.10 15.31
C ILE A 641 5.48 5.95 16.18
N TYR A 642 5.89 5.41 17.31
CA TYR A 642 6.80 6.04 18.26
C TYR A 642 8.08 5.23 18.37
N ASP A 643 9.19 5.92 18.56
CA ASP A 643 10.45 5.26 18.91
C ASP A 643 10.35 4.58 20.30
N TRP A 644 11.36 3.80 20.66
CA TRP A 644 11.37 3.08 21.95
C TRP A 644 11.41 4.00 23.19
N LYS A 645 11.62 5.32 23.01
CA LYS A 645 11.59 6.34 24.07
C LYS A 645 10.23 7.05 24.17
N GLY A 646 9.31 6.78 23.26
CA GLY A 646 7.97 7.39 23.22
C GLY A 646 7.90 8.69 22.40
N GLU A 647 8.90 9.00 21.58
CA GLU A 647 8.86 10.14 20.65
C GLU A 647 8.15 9.73 19.35
N LEU A 648 7.16 10.51 18.92
CA LEU A 648 6.42 10.24 17.67
C LEU A 648 7.38 10.35 16.47
N SER A 649 7.49 9.27 15.71
CA SER A 649 8.33 9.13 14.53
C SER A 649 7.56 9.48 13.26
N CYS A 650 6.48 8.73 12.98
CA CYS A 650 5.62 8.95 11.82
C CYS A 650 4.18 8.53 12.11
N THR A 651 3.28 8.89 11.20
CA THR A 651 1.89 8.42 11.17
C THR A 651 1.64 7.77 9.82
N LEU A 652 1.06 6.56 9.85
CA LEU A 652 0.67 5.81 8.67
C LEU A 652 -0.85 5.76 8.57
N GLU A 653 -1.35 5.88 7.36
CA GLU A 653 -2.77 5.68 7.03
C GLU A 653 -2.97 4.22 6.61
N GLY A 654 -3.94 3.57 7.23
CA GLY A 654 -4.33 2.19 6.95
C GLY A 654 -5.80 2.08 6.57
N GLU A 655 -6.32 0.88 6.63
CA GLU A 655 -7.75 0.58 6.45
C GLU A 655 -8.36 0.08 7.77
N GLU A 656 -9.69 -0.03 7.81
CA GLU A 656 -10.37 -0.74 8.91
C GLU A 656 -9.84 -2.18 9.00
N ASP A 657 -9.54 -2.61 10.21
CA ASP A 657 -8.91 -3.90 10.54
C ASP A 657 -7.50 -4.10 9.96
N SER A 658 -6.82 -3.03 9.54
CA SER A 658 -5.41 -3.15 9.17
C SER A 658 -4.57 -3.61 10.38
N TRP A 659 -3.48 -4.30 10.06
CA TRP A 659 -2.55 -4.88 11.02
C TRP A 659 -1.13 -4.38 10.73
N LEU A 660 -0.36 -4.11 11.78
CA LEU A 660 1.01 -3.63 11.65
C LEU A 660 1.99 -4.57 12.34
N SER A 661 3.03 -4.97 11.61
CA SER A 661 4.13 -5.80 12.10
C SER A 661 5.49 -5.20 11.73
N LEU A 662 6.57 -5.84 12.16
CA LEU A 662 7.91 -5.60 11.61
C LEU A 662 8.26 -6.72 10.64
N SER A 663 8.74 -6.35 9.46
CA SER A 663 9.44 -7.25 8.54
C SER A 663 10.90 -6.77 8.42
N GLY A 664 11.79 -7.42 9.18
CA GLY A 664 13.16 -6.95 9.35
C GLY A 664 13.18 -5.54 9.99
N PRO A 665 13.85 -4.54 9.39
CA PRO A 665 13.87 -3.18 9.90
C PRO A 665 12.67 -2.32 9.43
N LEU A 666 11.80 -2.85 8.58
CA LEU A 666 10.67 -2.11 8.01
C LEU A 666 9.39 -2.38 8.77
N LEU A 667 8.51 -1.37 8.83
CA LEU A 667 7.12 -1.55 9.24
C LEU A 667 6.37 -2.22 8.10
N GLU A 668 5.65 -3.29 8.39
CA GLU A 668 4.77 -4.00 7.46
C GLU A 668 3.32 -3.72 7.84
N LEU A 669 2.65 -2.89 7.04
CA LEU A 669 1.23 -2.58 7.19
C LEU A 669 0.44 -3.49 6.24
N ARG A 670 -0.30 -4.44 6.81
CA ARG A 670 -1.23 -5.30 6.11
C ARG A 670 -2.62 -4.71 6.18
N CYS A 671 -3.19 -4.47 5.01
CA CYS A 671 -4.56 -4.02 4.82
C CYS A 671 -5.36 -5.13 4.16
N ARG A 672 -6.63 -4.87 3.90
CA ARG A 672 -7.50 -5.81 3.19
C ARG A 672 -6.89 -6.08 1.80
N ASN A 673 -6.72 -5.04 1.00
CA ASN A 673 -6.37 -5.22 -0.40
C ASN A 673 -4.87 -5.08 -0.71
N TYR A 674 -4.01 -4.90 0.29
CA TYR A 674 -2.57 -4.74 0.06
C TYR A 674 -1.73 -4.96 1.31
N THR A 675 -0.43 -5.21 1.12
CA THR A 675 0.59 -5.02 2.15
C THR A 675 1.58 -3.97 1.70
N ALA A 676 1.93 -3.05 2.58
CA ALA A 676 2.89 -1.99 2.33
C ALA A 676 3.99 -1.98 3.40
N TYR A 677 5.21 -1.63 2.97
CA TYR A 677 6.41 -1.64 3.78
C TYR A 677 6.97 -0.23 3.90
N TYR A 678 7.21 0.24 5.12
CA TYR A 678 7.62 1.61 5.41
C TYR A 678 8.90 1.67 6.23
N GLU A 679 9.71 2.70 6.00
CA GLU A 679 10.75 3.10 6.94
C GLU A 679 10.10 3.67 8.22
N PRO A 680 10.39 3.11 9.41
CA PRO A 680 9.79 3.57 10.66
C PRO A 680 10.12 5.04 11.03
N GLU A 681 11.33 5.50 10.69
CA GLU A 681 11.83 6.84 11.00
C GLU A 681 11.15 7.93 10.17
N SER A 682 10.87 7.64 8.91
CA SER A 682 10.41 8.65 7.95
C SER A 682 8.94 8.48 7.56
N GLY A 683 8.36 7.29 7.78
CA GLY A 683 7.06 6.91 7.23
C GLY A 683 7.06 6.76 5.70
N THR A 684 8.25 6.69 5.08
CA THR A 684 8.38 6.55 3.62
C THR A 684 8.05 5.12 3.23
N CYS A 685 7.08 4.92 2.34
CA CYS A 685 6.82 3.62 1.74
C CYS A 685 8.02 3.22 0.87
N VAL A 686 8.54 2.00 1.00
CA VAL A 686 9.64 1.50 0.16
C VAL A 686 9.19 0.36 -0.75
N PHE A 687 8.11 -0.33 -0.38
CA PHE A 687 7.56 -1.43 -1.15
C PHE A 687 6.06 -1.60 -0.84
N ARG A 688 5.26 -2.05 -1.80
CA ARG A 688 3.84 -2.36 -1.63
C ARG A 688 3.44 -3.44 -2.61
N THR A 689 2.57 -4.32 -2.18
CA THR A 689 1.95 -5.37 -2.98
C THR A 689 0.46 -5.34 -2.77
N TRP A 690 -0.31 -5.63 -3.81
CA TRP A 690 -1.76 -5.65 -3.75
C TRP A 690 -2.28 -7.08 -3.73
N PHE A 691 -3.31 -7.32 -2.91
CA PHE A 691 -3.99 -8.59 -2.74
C PHE A 691 -5.39 -8.57 -3.34
N SER A 692 -5.83 -9.75 -3.70
CA SER A 692 -7.24 -10.08 -3.92
C SER A 692 -7.91 -10.30 -2.56
N LEU A 693 -8.90 -9.49 -2.19
CA LEU A 693 -9.90 -9.88 -1.19
C LEU A 693 -11.30 -9.79 -1.79
N GLY A 694 -11.77 -10.91 -2.31
CA GLY A 694 -13.18 -11.13 -2.54
C GLY A 694 -13.90 -11.23 -1.20
N ASP A 695 -14.57 -10.16 -0.78
CA ASP A 695 -15.47 -10.26 0.35
C ASP A 695 -16.80 -10.90 -0.10
N ARG A 696 -17.20 -11.88 0.70
CA ARG A 696 -18.38 -12.70 0.54
C ARG A 696 -19.63 -11.84 0.71
N GLY A 697 -20.40 -11.68 -0.35
CA GLY A 697 -21.68 -10.96 -0.32
C GLY A 697 -22.70 -11.56 -1.28
N GLY A 698 -23.08 -12.83 -1.07
CA GLY A 698 -24.16 -13.43 -1.83
C GLY A 698 -24.51 -14.81 -1.28
N GLU A 699 -25.62 -14.90 -0.55
CA GLU A 699 -26.25 -16.16 -0.20
C GLU A 699 -26.37 -17.03 -1.46
N ALA A 700 -25.65 -18.15 -1.48
CA ALA A 700 -25.94 -19.23 -2.41
C ALA A 700 -27.32 -19.78 -2.04
N GLN A 701 -28.38 -19.26 -2.66
CA GLN A 701 -29.65 -19.97 -2.71
C GLN A 701 -29.39 -21.31 -3.39
N GLU A 702 -29.55 -22.38 -2.62
CA GLU A 702 -29.71 -23.73 -3.17
C GLU A 702 -30.81 -23.69 -4.24
N PRO A 703 -30.60 -24.29 -5.42
CA PRO A 703 -31.69 -24.45 -6.37
C PRO A 703 -32.71 -25.43 -5.77
N ALA A 704 -33.84 -24.88 -5.32
CA ALA A 704 -35.05 -25.67 -5.15
C ALA A 704 -35.45 -26.24 -6.52
N GLY A 705 -35.77 -27.54 -6.55
CA GLY A 705 -36.01 -28.31 -7.78
C GLY A 705 -37.28 -27.98 -8.55
#